data_AF-A0A518CA57-F1
#
_entry.id   AF-A0A518CA57-F1
#
_cell.length_a   1.000
_cell.length_b   1.000
_cell.length_c   1.000
_cell.angle_alpha   90.00
_cell.angle_beta   90.00
_cell.angle_gamma   90.00
#
_symmetry.space_group_name_H-M   'P 1'
#
loop_
_entity.id
_entity.type
_entity.pdbx_description
1 polymer ?
#
loop_
_entity_poly.entity_id
_entity_poly.type
_entity_poly.pdbx_seq_one_letter_code
_entity_poly.pdbx_strand_id
1 'polypeptide(L)'
;MHTIGSLGKITDIIDGCSDSPSRFLGPHPVEGSGNTKSAAVRAYLPGKEQAWLFHPGHGQSVPMKMIHPAGLFEVMCPMDGVTEKGQYQLRVDSGSGQMKTLHDPYAFPSYFTGFDLHLLGEGKHWNSYDKMGAHIRTVNGVTGVNFAVWAPNAKAVSVVGDFNDWDARSHQMNRIGSSGIWELFIPGMVAGEKYKYRVRQSDRAVDKCDPYGFAAEVPPKTASVVVDLSTHQWKDQAWMEQRAAEDQLSRPMSVYEVHLGSWQRNLEEEHGWFNYRHLAHELVKYCQKQNHTHIELMPVSEHPFTGSWGYQTVGYYAITSRYGSPEDFMYFVDYCHQHGLAVILDWVPAHFPKDDHGLRRFDGTALYEHDDPRRGEHPDWGTLIFNYGRNEVRNFLVSNALFLFDKYHIDGLRVDAVASMLYLDYSREGGNWLPNEYGGRENLEAISFLKEFNEQSHLQHPGVMTIAEESTAWGGVSRPTFDGGLGFSLKWNMGWMNDTLRYMRKDPIYRKHHHGELTFSLIYAFTENFILPLSHDEVVHGKGSLLDQMPGDMWQRFANLRLLFSYMWTHPGKKLIFMGDEIAQWNEWNLEAGLQWDLLEWESHQGMQKLISDLNAMLVHEPALHEVDFQGDGFDWIDCNDWQNSTISYIRKGKNPEDFVVVVCNFTPTSREDYRMGVPMPGTYKEVFNSDNSRYAGSDVINTDEVHSDNIEWNGRENSIQFRLPPLATVVLKRV
;
A
#
# COMPACT_ATOMS: atom_id res chain seq x y z
N MET A 1 -17.07 52.20 -24.67
CA MET A 1 -16.43 50.88 -24.83
C MET A 1 -17.24 49.89 -24.01
N HIS A 2 -17.87 48.92 -24.66
CA HIS A 2 -18.68 47.91 -23.96
C HIS A 2 -17.74 46.85 -23.38
N THR A 3 -17.37 47.00 -22.10
CA THR A 3 -16.55 46.03 -21.33
C THR A 3 -17.39 44.93 -20.67
N ILE A 4 -18.71 45.01 -20.77
CA ILE A 4 -19.65 44.07 -20.13
C ILE A 4 -19.60 42.75 -20.92
N GLY A 5 -19.00 41.72 -20.33
CA GLY A 5 -19.11 40.35 -20.83
C GLY A 5 -20.58 39.95 -21.02
N SER A 6 -20.86 38.90 -21.80
CA SER A 6 -22.24 38.44 -21.96
C SER A 6 -22.90 38.18 -20.59
N LEU A 7 -24.16 38.60 -20.42
CA LEU A 7 -24.92 38.43 -19.18
C LEU A 7 -24.82 37.00 -18.61
N GLY A 8 -24.81 35.98 -19.48
CA GLY A 8 -24.63 34.58 -19.08
C GLY A 8 -23.32 34.31 -18.32
N LYS A 9 -22.19 34.89 -18.74
CA LYS A 9 -20.90 34.72 -18.05
C LYS A 9 -20.90 35.30 -16.64
N ILE A 10 -21.60 36.41 -16.45
CA ILE A 10 -21.74 37.07 -15.14
C ILE A 10 -22.58 36.18 -14.21
N THR A 11 -23.70 35.65 -14.71
CA THR A 11 -24.55 34.71 -13.96
C THR A 11 -23.76 33.45 -13.55
N ASP A 12 -23.02 32.85 -14.49
CA ASP A 12 -22.23 31.64 -14.21
C ASP A 12 -21.21 31.86 -13.09
N ILE A 13 -20.54 33.01 -13.07
CA ILE A 13 -19.59 33.35 -11.98
C ILE A 13 -20.33 33.53 -10.65
N ILE A 14 -21.46 34.25 -10.64
CA ILE A 14 -22.19 34.53 -9.40
C ILE A 14 -22.72 33.23 -8.77
N ASP A 15 -23.19 32.31 -9.60
CA ASP A 15 -23.79 31.04 -9.19
C ASP A 15 -22.75 29.94 -8.88
N GLY A 16 -21.45 30.21 -9.10
CA GLY A 16 -20.40 29.20 -8.91
C GLY A 16 -20.45 28.09 -9.96
N CYS A 17 -20.76 28.46 -11.20
CA CYS A 17 -21.03 27.57 -12.33
C CYS A 17 -20.07 27.80 -13.52
N SER A 18 -19.09 28.70 -13.41
CA SER A 18 -18.19 29.01 -14.52
C SER A 18 -17.13 27.92 -14.71
N ASP A 19 -16.88 27.55 -15.97
CA ASP A 19 -15.85 26.58 -16.35
C ASP A 19 -14.45 27.19 -16.55
N SER A 20 -14.38 28.50 -16.66
CA SER A 20 -13.14 29.24 -16.88
C SER A 20 -13.26 30.67 -16.32
N PRO A 21 -13.36 30.84 -14.99
CA PRO A 21 -13.55 32.16 -14.39
C PRO A 21 -12.47 33.16 -14.80
N SER A 22 -11.21 32.73 -14.99
CA SER A 22 -10.09 33.58 -15.45
C SER A 22 -10.28 34.19 -16.83
N ARG A 23 -11.21 33.70 -17.67
CA ARG A 23 -11.56 34.37 -18.95
C ARG A 23 -12.31 35.69 -18.74
N PHE A 24 -12.75 35.96 -17.52
CA PHE A 24 -13.48 37.18 -17.17
C PHE A 24 -12.90 37.87 -15.92
N LEU A 25 -12.58 37.11 -14.88
CA LEU A 25 -11.90 37.56 -13.66
C LEU A 25 -10.39 37.74 -13.88
N GLY A 26 -9.75 38.51 -13.01
CA GLY A 26 -8.34 38.87 -13.14
C GLY A 26 -8.09 40.01 -14.12
N PRO A 27 -6.82 40.20 -14.55
CA PRO A 27 -6.44 41.27 -15.46
C PRO A 27 -6.66 40.89 -16.93
N HIS A 28 -7.38 41.73 -17.68
CA HIS A 28 -7.67 41.55 -19.11
C HIS A 28 -7.23 42.75 -19.93
N PRO A 29 -6.49 42.58 -21.03
CA PRO A 29 -6.16 43.69 -21.92
C PRO A 29 -7.44 44.27 -22.57
N VAL A 30 -7.53 45.59 -22.66
CA VAL A 30 -8.62 46.30 -23.34
C VAL A 30 -8.03 47.28 -24.35
N GLU A 31 -8.54 47.25 -25.57
CA GLU A 31 -8.16 48.21 -26.62
C GLU A 31 -8.72 49.61 -26.28
N GLY A 32 -7.82 50.54 -26.00
CA GLY A 32 -8.15 51.95 -25.77
C GLY A 32 -8.22 52.73 -27.08
N SER A 33 -8.93 53.87 -27.05
CA SER A 33 -8.91 54.87 -28.11
C SER A 33 -7.66 55.74 -27.96
N GLY A 34 -6.54 55.28 -28.54
CA GLY A 34 -5.22 55.94 -28.48
C GLY A 34 -4.06 54.95 -28.33
N ASN A 35 -2.81 55.43 -28.34
CA ASN A 35 -1.60 54.60 -28.19
C ASN A 35 -1.36 54.06 -26.75
N THR A 36 -2.30 54.27 -25.83
CA THR A 36 -2.22 53.80 -24.44
C THR A 36 -2.91 52.45 -24.26
N LYS A 37 -2.12 51.42 -23.96
CA LYS A 37 -2.62 50.09 -23.59
C LYS A 37 -3.26 50.16 -22.20
N SER A 38 -4.49 49.67 -22.06
CA SER A 38 -5.22 49.61 -20.78
C SER A 38 -5.58 48.17 -20.43
N ALA A 39 -5.83 47.91 -19.15
CA ALA A 39 -6.34 46.64 -18.64
C ALA A 39 -7.62 46.87 -17.82
N ALA A 40 -8.55 45.92 -17.91
CA ALA A 40 -9.68 45.79 -16.99
C ALA A 40 -9.31 44.71 -15.96
N VAL A 41 -9.32 45.06 -14.68
CA VAL A 41 -9.21 44.09 -13.59
C VAL A 41 -10.60 43.84 -13.03
N ARG A 42 -11.01 42.57 -12.98
CA ARG A 42 -12.30 42.16 -12.45
C ARG A 42 -12.13 41.17 -11.30
N ALA A 43 -12.83 41.41 -10.20
CA ALA A 43 -12.81 40.55 -9.04
C ALA A 43 -14.23 40.22 -8.59
N TYR A 44 -14.48 38.95 -8.30
CA TYR A 44 -15.71 38.51 -7.65
C TYR A 44 -15.43 38.29 -6.17
N LEU A 45 -16.06 39.10 -5.34
CA LEU A 45 -15.83 39.22 -3.90
C LEU A 45 -17.19 39.16 -3.20
N PRO A 46 -17.78 37.95 -3.06
CA PRO A 46 -19.13 37.80 -2.53
C PRO A 46 -19.26 38.40 -1.13
N GLY A 47 -20.35 39.13 -0.89
CA GLY A 47 -20.63 39.79 0.39
C GLY A 47 -19.81 41.06 0.66
N LYS A 48 -19.01 41.55 -0.29
CA LYS A 48 -18.26 42.81 -0.15
C LYS A 48 -19.00 43.98 -0.81
N GLU A 49 -19.01 45.12 -0.12
CA GLU A 49 -19.66 46.35 -0.61
C GLU A 49 -18.71 47.26 -1.39
N GLN A 50 -17.42 47.25 -1.04
CA GLN A 50 -16.40 48.10 -1.65
C GLN A 50 -15.09 47.33 -1.83
N ALA A 51 -14.42 47.59 -2.95
CA ALA A 51 -13.13 47.01 -3.29
C ALA A 51 -12.23 48.05 -3.97
N TRP A 52 -10.92 47.91 -3.81
CA TRP A 52 -9.92 48.76 -4.43
C TRP A 52 -8.82 47.91 -5.05
N LEU A 53 -8.29 48.35 -6.19
CA LEU A 53 -7.05 47.84 -6.75
C LEU A 53 -5.87 48.57 -6.11
N PHE A 54 -4.89 47.83 -5.60
CA PHE A 54 -3.71 48.37 -4.96
C PHE A 54 -2.44 47.86 -5.66
N HIS A 55 -1.55 48.77 -6.03
CA HIS A 55 -0.24 48.41 -6.58
C HIS A 55 0.87 48.81 -5.60
N PRO A 56 1.64 47.86 -5.03
CA PRO A 56 2.68 48.13 -4.04
C PRO A 56 3.71 49.17 -4.50
N GLY A 57 4.11 49.11 -5.78
CA GLY A 57 5.10 50.03 -6.36
C GLY A 57 4.62 51.47 -6.60
N HIS A 58 3.31 51.74 -6.61
CA HIS A 58 2.76 53.09 -6.84
C HIS A 58 2.12 53.70 -5.58
N GLY A 59 1.86 52.90 -4.54
CA GLY A 59 1.33 53.34 -3.26
C GLY A 59 -0.13 53.83 -3.27
N GLN A 60 -0.76 53.97 -4.44
CA GLN A 60 -2.15 54.40 -4.57
C GLN A 60 -3.12 53.21 -4.67
N SER A 61 -4.28 53.34 -4.01
CA SER A 61 -5.43 52.45 -4.15
C SER A 61 -6.45 53.10 -5.08
N VAL A 62 -6.88 52.40 -6.11
CA VAL A 62 -7.90 52.86 -7.07
C VAL A 62 -9.22 52.17 -6.75
N PRO A 63 -10.32 52.90 -6.49
CA PRO A 63 -11.62 52.27 -6.19
C PRO A 63 -12.13 51.48 -7.41
N MET A 64 -12.61 50.27 -7.16
CA MET A 64 -13.25 49.44 -8.17
C MET A 64 -14.75 49.75 -8.20
N LYS A 65 -15.33 49.85 -9.41
CA LYS A 65 -16.76 50.02 -9.59
C LYS A 65 -17.47 48.68 -9.40
N MET A 66 -18.46 48.63 -8.53
CA MET A 66 -19.36 47.48 -8.46
C MET A 66 -20.21 47.43 -9.73
N ILE A 67 -20.08 46.37 -10.51
CA ILE A 67 -20.82 46.14 -11.76
C ILE A 67 -21.99 45.18 -11.58
N HIS A 68 -22.04 44.44 -10.46
CA HIS A 68 -23.19 43.62 -10.06
C HIS A 68 -23.33 43.59 -8.53
N PRO A 69 -24.56 43.68 -7.96
CA PRO A 69 -24.79 43.72 -6.51
C PRO A 69 -24.37 42.45 -5.76
N ALA A 70 -24.13 41.34 -6.47
CA ALA A 70 -23.60 40.11 -5.88
C ALA A 70 -22.12 40.21 -5.44
N GLY A 71 -21.46 41.36 -5.61
CA GLY A 71 -20.06 41.56 -5.25
C GLY A 71 -19.11 41.41 -6.43
N LEU A 72 -19.53 41.79 -7.64
CA LEU A 72 -18.66 41.80 -8.81
C LEU A 72 -18.13 43.22 -9.06
N PHE A 73 -16.81 43.37 -9.11
CA PHE A 73 -16.13 44.66 -9.21
C PHE A 73 -15.26 44.74 -10.48
N GLU A 74 -15.18 45.92 -11.09
CA GLU A 74 -14.32 46.22 -12.25
C GLU A 74 -13.58 47.55 -12.05
N VAL A 75 -12.32 47.59 -12.47
CA VAL A 75 -11.57 48.85 -12.61
C VAL A 75 -10.77 48.85 -13.92
N MET A 76 -10.68 50.02 -14.54
CA MET A 76 -9.82 50.26 -15.69
C MET A 76 -8.52 50.90 -15.21
N CYS A 77 -7.38 50.35 -15.61
CA CYS A 77 -6.06 50.86 -15.24
C CYS A 77 -5.08 50.81 -16.43
N PRO A 78 -3.99 51.61 -16.41
CA PRO A 78 -2.90 51.45 -17.37
C PRO A 78 -2.38 50.01 -17.37
N MET A 79 -2.00 49.50 -18.55
CA MET A 79 -1.45 48.15 -18.70
C MET A 79 -0.10 48.00 -17.95
N ASP A 80 0.72 49.06 -18.01
CA ASP A 80 2.00 49.15 -17.32
C ASP A 80 1.78 49.08 -15.79
N GLY A 81 2.19 47.97 -15.18
CA GLY A 81 2.05 47.68 -13.74
C GLY A 81 0.98 46.64 -13.36
N VAL A 82 0.04 46.29 -14.25
CA VAL A 82 -1.08 45.37 -13.88
C VAL A 82 -1.09 44.08 -14.69
N THR A 83 -0.53 44.07 -15.90
CA THR A 83 -0.44 42.84 -16.72
C THR A 83 0.80 42.00 -16.49
N GLU A 84 1.79 42.49 -15.74
CA GLU A 84 2.78 41.61 -15.14
C GLU A 84 2.09 40.82 -14.01
N LYS A 85 1.58 39.65 -14.38
CA LYS A 85 0.77 38.74 -13.55
C LYS A 85 1.23 38.70 -12.09
N GLY A 86 0.34 39.04 -11.16
CA GLY A 86 0.58 38.90 -9.71
C GLY A 86 1.19 40.11 -8.98
N GLN A 87 1.47 41.23 -9.66
CA GLN A 87 2.07 42.41 -9.01
C GLN A 87 1.08 43.37 -8.32
N TYR A 88 -0.22 43.23 -8.58
CA TYR A 88 -1.26 44.00 -7.90
C TYR A 88 -1.95 43.17 -6.80
N GLN A 89 -2.65 43.88 -5.93
CA GLN A 89 -3.45 43.33 -4.85
C GLN A 89 -4.86 43.96 -4.86
N LEU A 90 -5.81 43.25 -4.27
CA LEU A 90 -7.16 43.71 -3.99
C LEU A 90 -7.24 44.12 -2.53
N ARG A 91 -7.82 45.28 -2.25
CA ARG A 91 -8.16 45.71 -0.90
C ARG A 91 -9.67 45.68 -0.73
N VAL A 92 -10.13 45.07 0.36
CA VAL A 92 -11.56 44.93 0.68
C VAL A 92 -11.81 45.30 2.13
N ASP A 93 -13.02 45.76 2.43
CA ASP A 93 -13.47 45.91 3.81
C ASP A 93 -13.70 44.53 4.44
N SER A 94 -13.11 44.32 5.61
CA SER A 94 -13.31 43.10 6.41
C SER A 94 -14.68 43.04 7.09
N GLY A 95 -15.46 44.12 7.09
CA GLY A 95 -16.74 44.24 7.79
C GLY A 95 -16.60 44.71 9.24
N SER A 96 -15.37 44.79 9.77
CA SER A 96 -15.03 45.37 11.07
C SER A 96 -14.47 46.80 10.97
N GLY A 97 -14.49 47.39 9.76
CA GLY A 97 -13.87 48.68 9.46
C GLY A 97 -12.36 48.61 9.19
N GLN A 98 -11.75 47.41 9.19
CA GLN A 98 -10.36 47.20 8.77
C GLN A 98 -10.27 46.81 7.30
N MET A 99 -9.27 47.34 6.59
CA MET A 99 -8.97 46.97 5.21
C MET A 99 -8.10 45.72 5.16
N LYS A 100 -8.55 44.67 4.48
CA LYS A 100 -7.77 43.46 4.19
C LYS A 100 -7.17 43.57 2.79
N THR A 101 -5.86 43.32 2.68
CA THR A 101 -5.16 43.24 1.38
C THR A 101 -5.00 41.78 0.98
N LEU A 102 -5.34 41.46 -0.26
CA LEU A 102 -5.40 40.10 -0.81
C LEU A 102 -4.74 40.10 -2.19
N HIS A 103 -4.10 39.01 -2.59
CA HIS A 103 -3.74 38.82 -4.00
C HIS A 103 -4.93 38.25 -4.77
N ASP A 104 -5.02 38.55 -6.08
CA ASP A 104 -6.08 38.00 -6.94
C ASP A 104 -5.73 36.57 -7.39
N PRO A 105 -6.51 35.54 -7.01
CA PRO A 105 -6.28 34.15 -7.42
C PRO A 105 -6.26 33.94 -8.95
N TYR A 106 -6.93 34.80 -9.72
CA TYR A 106 -7.05 34.70 -11.18
C TYR A 106 -5.97 35.47 -11.94
N ALA A 107 -5.00 36.06 -11.23
CA ALA A 107 -3.88 36.75 -11.85
C ALA A 107 -2.68 35.84 -12.18
N PHE A 108 -2.64 34.61 -11.67
CA PHE A 108 -1.46 33.73 -11.73
C PHE A 108 -1.46 32.81 -12.97
N PRO A 109 -0.28 32.47 -13.52
CA PRO A 109 -0.16 31.50 -14.61
C PRO A 109 -0.41 30.06 -14.13
N SER A 110 -0.82 29.20 -15.07
CA SER A 110 -1.02 27.76 -14.83
C SER A 110 0.26 27.07 -14.35
N TYR A 111 0.11 26.04 -13.51
CA TYR A 111 1.17 25.16 -13.04
C TYR A 111 1.59 24.11 -14.06
N PHE A 112 0.67 23.77 -14.97
CA PHE A 112 0.86 22.74 -15.98
C PHE A 112 1.50 23.33 -17.23
N THR A 113 2.53 22.65 -17.71
CA THR A 113 3.07 22.89 -19.05
C THR A 113 2.28 22.10 -20.09
N GLY A 114 2.44 22.45 -21.37
CA GLY A 114 1.86 21.65 -22.45
C GLY A 114 2.37 20.20 -22.47
N PHE A 115 3.59 19.97 -21.98
CA PHE A 115 4.19 18.63 -21.88
C PHE A 115 3.55 17.81 -20.75
N ASP A 116 3.30 18.42 -19.58
CA ASP A 116 2.59 17.76 -18.48
C ASP A 116 1.21 17.27 -18.93
N LEU A 117 0.45 18.14 -19.61
CA LEU A 117 -0.89 17.81 -20.10
C LEU A 117 -0.86 16.69 -21.14
N HIS A 118 0.18 16.65 -21.99
CA HIS A 118 0.36 15.58 -22.95
C HIS A 118 0.65 14.24 -22.26
N LEU A 119 1.60 14.20 -21.32
CA LEU A 119 1.92 12.97 -20.58
C LEU A 119 0.72 12.44 -19.79
N LEU A 120 -0.07 13.33 -19.16
CA LEU A 120 -1.29 12.94 -18.46
C LEU A 120 -2.32 12.33 -19.41
N GLY A 121 -2.51 12.92 -20.59
CA GLY A 121 -3.42 12.39 -21.61
C GLY A 121 -2.98 11.03 -22.19
N GLU A 122 -1.67 10.79 -22.28
CA GLU A 122 -1.11 9.50 -22.68
C GLU A 122 -1.10 8.47 -21.53
N GLY A 123 -1.36 8.90 -20.30
CA GLY A 123 -1.30 8.08 -19.10
C GLY A 123 0.12 7.67 -18.70
N LYS A 124 1.11 8.54 -18.98
CA LYS A 124 2.55 8.31 -18.77
C LYS A 124 3.25 9.38 -17.94
N HIS A 125 2.49 10.15 -17.16
CA HIS A 125 3.01 11.11 -16.19
C HIS A 125 3.23 10.40 -14.84
N TRP A 126 4.37 9.71 -14.72
CA TRP A 126 4.70 8.86 -13.56
C TRP A 126 4.78 9.60 -12.23
N ASN A 127 5.21 10.86 -12.26
CA ASN A 127 5.24 11.75 -11.12
C ASN A 127 4.08 12.75 -11.15
N SER A 128 2.90 12.34 -11.63
CA SER A 128 1.71 13.20 -11.68
C SER A 128 1.33 13.79 -10.33
N TYR A 129 1.70 13.12 -9.23
CA TYR A 129 1.55 13.61 -7.86
C TYR A 129 2.32 14.90 -7.57
N ASP A 130 3.35 15.27 -8.33
CA ASP A 130 4.05 16.57 -8.17
C ASP A 130 3.24 17.75 -8.74
N LYS A 131 2.13 17.47 -9.44
CA LYS A 131 1.30 18.47 -10.14
C LYS A 131 -0.16 18.44 -9.73
N MET A 132 -0.72 17.24 -9.60
CA MET A 132 -2.09 16.99 -9.18
C MET A 132 -2.22 17.11 -7.66
N GLY A 133 -3.42 17.45 -7.19
CA GLY A 133 -3.71 17.63 -5.77
C GLY A 133 -3.43 19.06 -5.30
N ALA A 134 -2.97 19.23 -4.06
CA ALA A 134 -2.67 20.52 -3.45
C ALA A 134 -1.18 20.72 -3.16
N HIS A 135 -0.56 21.70 -3.83
CA HIS A 135 0.88 21.95 -3.75
C HIS A 135 1.21 23.35 -3.29
N ILE A 136 2.01 23.47 -2.24
CA ILE A 136 2.57 24.76 -1.82
C ILE A 136 3.62 25.18 -2.86
N ARG A 137 3.44 26.36 -3.45
CA ARG A 137 4.40 26.93 -4.41
C ARG A 137 4.48 28.44 -4.32
N THR A 138 5.60 28.97 -4.78
CA THR A 138 5.83 30.42 -4.91
C THR A 138 5.81 30.83 -6.37
N VAL A 139 4.98 31.80 -6.72
CA VAL A 139 4.87 32.35 -8.08
C VAL A 139 5.01 33.86 -8.00
N ASN A 140 5.98 34.42 -8.73
CA ASN A 140 6.26 35.86 -8.75
C ASN A 140 6.42 36.48 -7.34
N GLY A 141 7.08 35.74 -6.44
CA GLY A 141 7.32 36.15 -5.05
C GLY A 141 6.13 35.97 -4.10
N VAL A 142 5.00 35.43 -4.56
CA VAL A 142 3.81 35.16 -3.74
C VAL A 142 3.70 33.66 -3.48
N THR A 143 3.75 33.27 -2.21
CA THR A 143 3.50 31.89 -1.77
C THR A 143 2.01 31.63 -1.64
N GLY A 144 1.58 30.43 -2.01
CA GLY A 144 0.21 29.96 -1.84
C GLY A 144 0.10 28.48 -2.19
N VAL A 145 -1.12 28.00 -2.39
CA VAL A 145 -1.40 26.60 -2.71
C VAL A 145 -2.02 26.49 -4.09
N ASN A 146 -1.45 25.62 -4.93
CA ASN A 146 -1.98 25.26 -6.23
C ASN A 146 -2.83 24.01 -6.11
N PHE A 147 -4.10 24.10 -6.46
CA PHE A 147 -5.02 22.99 -6.47
C PHE A 147 -5.23 22.51 -7.91
N ALA A 148 -5.20 21.19 -8.12
CA ALA A 148 -5.42 20.59 -9.42
C ALA A 148 -6.17 19.26 -9.32
N VAL A 149 -7.26 19.10 -10.07
CA VAL A 149 -8.10 17.89 -10.05
C VAL A 149 -8.62 17.53 -11.43
N TRP A 150 -8.66 16.23 -11.75
CA TRP A 150 -9.20 15.73 -13.01
C TRP A 150 -10.71 15.45 -12.88
N ALA A 151 -11.51 16.20 -13.63
CA ALA A 151 -12.97 16.09 -13.65
C ALA A 151 -13.52 16.55 -15.01
N PRO A 152 -13.26 15.80 -16.10
CA PRO A 152 -13.51 16.24 -17.48
C PRO A 152 -14.97 16.55 -17.80
N ASN A 153 -15.92 15.91 -17.12
CA ASN A 153 -17.35 16.07 -17.39
C ASN A 153 -18.06 17.00 -16.38
N ALA A 154 -17.33 17.52 -15.39
CA ALA A 154 -17.89 18.48 -14.45
C ALA A 154 -18.31 19.77 -15.18
N LYS A 155 -19.41 20.37 -14.73
CA LYS A 155 -19.86 21.69 -15.21
C LYS A 155 -19.03 22.81 -14.60
N ALA A 156 -18.68 22.67 -13.32
CA ALA A 156 -17.83 23.59 -12.58
C ALA A 156 -17.17 22.85 -11.42
N VAL A 157 -15.98 23.32 -11.03
CA VAL A 157 -15.27 22.84 -9.84
C VAL A 157 -14.84 24.04 -9.02
N SER A 158 -14.96 23.96 -7.70
CA SER A 158 -14.50 25.00 -6.77
C SER A 158 -13.76 24.39 -5.59
N VAL A 159 -12.76 25.10 -5.08
CA VAL A 159 -12.09 24.71 -3.84
C VAL A 159 -12.89 25.28 -2.67
N VAL A 160 -13.30 24.42 -1.75
CA VAL A 160 -14.05 24.80 -0.54
C VAL A 160 -13.32 24.32 0.70
N GLY A 161 -13.34 25.11 1.76
CA GLY A 161 -12.66 24.80 3.00
C GLY A 161 -12.93 25.84 4.08
N ASP A 162 -12.21 25.74 5.19
CA ASP A 162 -12.38 26.66 6.33
C ASP A 162 -12.05 28.11 5.94
N PHE A 163 -11.07 28.32 5.06
CA PHE A 163 -10.63 29.62 4.56
C PHE A 163 -11.69 30.41 3.75
N ASN A 164 -12.77 29.76 3.31
CA ASN A 164 -13.86 30.40 2.57
C ASN A 164 -15.26 30.00 3.05
N ASP A 165 -15.38 29.58 4.31
CA ASP A 165 -16.64 29.16 4.93
C ASP A 165 -17.39 28.08 4.10
N TRP A 166 -16.63 27.23 3.42
CA TRP A 166 -17.15 26.19 2.52
C TRP A 166 -18.04 26.72 1.37
N ASP A 167 -17.87 28.00 0.99
CA ASP A 167 -18.59 28.66 -0.11
C ASP A 167 -17.87 28.47 -1.46
N ALA A 168 -18.50 27.72 -2.35
CA ALA A 168 -17.98 27.42 -3.69
C ALA A 168 -17.96 28.62 -4.64
N ARG A 169 -18.66 29.71 -4.31
CA ARG A 169 -18.66 30.92 -5.16
C ARG A 169 -17.31 31.64 -5.13
N SER A 170 -16.57 31.52 -4.03
CA SER A 170 -15.37 32.31 -3.73
C SER A 170 -14.11 31.86 -4.47
N HIS A 171 -13.95 30.56 -4.74
CA HIS A 171 -12.72 29.99 -5.31
C HIS A 171 -13.04 28.98 -6.42
N GLN A 172 -13.67 29.46 -7.48
CA GLN A 172 -13.97 28.67 -8.69
C GLN A 172 -12.68 28.36 -9.46
N MET A 173 -12.53 27.12 -9.91
CA MET A 173 -11.34 26.64 -10.62
C MET A 173 -11.45 26.87 -12.14
N ASN A 174 -10.31 26.90 -12.81
CA ASN A 174 -10.23 27.06 -14.26
C ASN A 174 -10.02 25.70 -14.93
N ARG A 175 -10.86 25.36 -15.91
CA ARG A 175 -10.59 24.23 -16.80
C ARG A 175 -9.41 24.53 -17.71
N ILE A 176 -8.41 23.65 -17.72
CA ILE A 176 -7.20 23.81 -18.54
C ILE A 176 -7.43 23.21 -19.93
N GLY A 177 -7.77 24.05 -20.90
CA GLY A 177 -7.96 23.61 -22.29
C GLY A 177 -8.96 22.44 -22.39
N SER A 178 -8.56 21.38 -23.08
CA SER A 178 -9.37 20.16 -23.25
C SER A 178 -8.94 18.99 -22.36
N SER A 179 -7.98 19.17 -21.44
CA SER A 179 -7.41 18.07 -20.64
C SER A 179 -8.41 17.50 -19.61
N GLY A 180 -9.45 18.27 -19.26
CA GLY A 180 -10.36 17.93 -18.18
C GLY A 180 -9.81 18.18 -16.78
N ILE A 181 -8.62 18.77 -16.67
CA ILE A 181 -8.02 19.20 -15.41
C ILE A 181 -8.57 20.59 -15.04
N TRP A 182 -8.92 20.74 -13.78
CA TRP A 182 -9.33 21.99 -13.16
C TRP A 182 -8.23 22.48 -12.25
N GLU A 183 -7.92 23.78 -12.30
CA GLU A 183 -6.82 24.37 -11.54
C GLU A 183 -7.17 25.72 -10.92
N LEU A 184 -6.65 25.96 -9.71
CA LEU A 184 -6.61 27.28 -9.10
C LEU A 184 -5.40 27.44 -8.17
N PHE A 185 -4.69 28.56 -8.29
CA PHE A 185 -3.70 28.98 -7.30
C PHE A 185 -4.36 29.94 -6.32
N ILE A 186 -4.35 29.59 -5.03
CA ILE A 186 -4.90 30.43 -3.96
C ILE A 186 -3.72 31.05 -3.18
N PRO A 187 -3.44 32.35 -3.38
CA PRO A 187 -2.30 33.03 -2.78
C PRO A 187 -2.50 33.23 -1.27
N GLY A 188 -1.40 33.15 -0.51
CA GLY A 188 -1.38 33.32 0.94
C GLY A 188 -1.91 32.13 1.74
N MET A 189 -2.30 31.04 1.07
CA MET A 189 -2.70 29.80 1.72
C MET A 189 -1.48 29.02 2.22
N VAL A 190 -1.65 28.25 3.30
CA VAL A 190 -0.58 27.57 4.04
C VAL A 190 -0.89 26.07 4.25
N ALA A 191 0.10 25.31 4.70
CA ALA A 191 -0.09 23.93 5.16
C ALA A 191 -1.06 23.89 6.36
N GLY A 192 -1.79 22.78 6.49
CA GLY A 192 -2.81 22.54 7.52
C GLY A 192 -4.22 22.95 7.13
N GLU A 193 -4.39 23.67 6.02
CA GLU A 193 -5.70 24.08 5.51
C GLU A 193 -6.51 22.85 5.07
N LYS A 194 -7.77 22.80 5.51
CA LYS A 194 -8.72 21.75 5.18
C LYS A 194 -9.51 22.14 3.96
N TYR A 195 -9.62 21.23 3.00
CA TYR A 195 -10.32 21.51 1.76
C TYR A 195 -11.01 20.29 1.17
N LYS A 196 -11.95 20.58 0.26
CA LYS A 196 -12.56 19.64 -0.68
C LYS A 196 -12.73 20.31 -2.04
N TYR A 197 -13.03 19.50 -3.05
CA TYR A 197 -13.53 19.98 -4.32
C TYR A 197 -15.05 19.91 -4.34
N ARG A 198 -15.73 21.05 -4.47
CA ARG A 198 -17.16 21.06 -4.81
C ARG A 198 -17.30 20.85 -6.31
N VAL A 199 -17.69 19.65 -6.71
CA VAL A 199 -17.84 19.26 -8.12
C VAL A 199 -19.31 19.38 -8.52
N ARG A 200 -19.61 20.31 -9.43
CA ARG A 200 -20.95 20.49 -9.98
C ARG A 200 -21.15 19.55 -11.16
N GLN A 201 -22.05 18.58 -10.97
CA GLN A 201 -22.46 17.58 -11.93
C GLN A 201 -23.68 18.09 -12.73
N SER A 202 -24.27 17.24 -13.57
CA SER A 202 -25.39 17.65 -14.41
C SER A 202 -26.64 18.03 -13.60
N ASP A 203 -26.88 17.35 -12.49
CA ASP A 203 -28.08 17.37 -11.65
C ASP A 203 -27.83 17.82 -10.19
N ARG A 204 -26.62 17.60 -9.65
CA ARG A 204 -26.26 17.92 -8.26
C ARG A 204 -24.85 18.52 -8.12
N ALA A 205 -24.51 18.99 -6.92
CA ALA A 205 -23.14 19.29 -6.53
C ALA A 205 -22.73 18.37 -5.38
N VAL A 206 -21.51 17.83 -5.44
CA VAL A 206 -20.97 16.91 -4.44
C VAL A 206 -19.62 17.42 -3.97
N ASP A 207 -19.38 17.36 -2.66
CA ASP A 207 -18.08 17.68 -2.08
C ASP A 207 -17.22 16.41 -2.05
N LYS A 208 -16.15 16.44 -2.83
CA LYS A 208 -15.21 15.35 -3.03
C LYS A 208 -13.91 15.59 -2.26
N CYS A 209 -13.38 14.52 -1.67
CA CYS A 209 -11.99 14.48 -1.24
C CYS A 209 -11.09 14.65 -2.47
N ASP A 210 -9.88 15.15 -2.26
CA ASP A 210 -8.87 15.20 -3.30
C ASP A 210 -8.35 13.79 -3.59
N PRO A 211 -8.48 13.27 -4.83
CA PRO A 211 -7.90 11.99 -5.22
C PRO A 211 -6.38 11.93 -4.99
N TYR A 212 -5.70 13.07 -5.14
CA TYR A 212 -4.26 13.25 -4.94
C TYR A 212 -3.95 13.97 -3.62
N GLY A 213 -4.88 14.01 -2.67
CA GLY A 213 -4.64 14.60 -1.35
C GLY A 213 -3.60 13.81 -0.58
N PHE A 214 -2.60 14.50 -0.04
CA PHE A 214 -1.49 13.89 0.72
C PHE A 214 -1.79 13.66 2.21
N ALA A 215 -2.87 14.25 2.72
CA ALA A 215 -3.35 14.06 4.08
C ALA A 215 -4.87 14.24 4.13
N ALA A 216 -5.49 13.69 5.17
CA ALA A 216 -6.92 13.76 5.41
C ALA A 216 -7.23 14.05 6.89
N GLU A 217 -8.43 14.53 7.16
CA GLU A 217 -8.95 14.54 8.53
C GLU A 217 -9.23 13.12 9.05
N VAL A 218 -9.11 12.95 10.36
CA VAL A 218 -9.44 11.68 11.04
C VAL A 218 -10.90 11.28 10.77
N PRO A 219 -11.17 10.06 10.27
CA PRO A 219 -12.53 9.57 10.05
C PRO A 219 -13.40 9.66 11.33
N PRO A 220 -14.70 9.98 11.20
CA PRO A 220 -15.51 9.97 9.98
C PRO A 220 -15.48 11.29 9.19
N LYS A 221 -14.60 12.24 9.53
CA LYS A 221 -14.41 13.45 8.72
C LYS A 221 -13.70 13.08 7.40
N THR A 222 -13.87 13.93 6.40
CA THR A 222 -13.50 13.61 5.01
C THR A 222 -12.83 14.78 4.28
N ALA A 223 -12.45 15.87 4.93
CA ALA A 223 -11.69 16.89 4.23
C ALA A 223 -10.25 16.40 3.96
N SER A 224 -9.71 16.74 2.79
CA SER A 224 -8.28 16.64 2.54
C SER A 224 -7.57 17.79 3.27
N VAL A 225 -6.29 17.61 3.58
CA VAL A 225 -5.47 18.59 4.29
C VAL A 225 -4.24 18.93 3.45
N VAL A 226 -3.98 20.23 3.26
CA VAL A 226 -2.76 20.68 2.59
C VAL A 226 -1.56 20.35 3.46
N VAL A 227 -0.55 19.68 2.91
CA VAL A 227 0.68 19.31 3.64
C VAL A 227 1.90 19.54 2.77
N ASP A 228 3.02 19.83 3.41
CA ASP A 228 4.34 19.87 2.79
C ASP A 228 5.12 18.61 3.14
N LEU A 229 5.23 17.70 2.17
CA LEU A 229 5.96 16.43 2.32
C LEU A 229 7.49 16.61 2.32
N SER A 230 8.02 17.81 2.04
CA SER A 230 9.47 18.06 2.01
C SER A 230 10.09 18.38 3.39
N THR A 231 9.27 18.37 4.44
CA THR A 231 9.67 18.78 5.79
C THR A 231 10.48 17.72 6.53
N HIS A 232 10.28 16.43 6.22
CA HIS A 232 11.02 15.32 6.83
C HIS A 232 12.46 15.25 6.31
N GLN A 233 13.40 14.91 7.21
CA GLN A 233 14.83 14.77 6.89
C GLN A 233 15.25 13.31 7.09
N TRP A 234 15.27 12.55 6.00
CA TRP A 234 15.63 11.13 5.97
C TRP A 234 17.07 10.87 6.41
N LYS A 235 17.31 9.72 7.04
CA LYS A 235 18.62 9.26 7.51
C LYS A 235 18.96 7.84 7.03
N ASP A 236 18.22 7.36 6.04
CA ASP A 236 18.27 6.00 5.51
C ASP A 236 19.07 5.87 4.20
N GLN A 237 19.85 6.88 3.81
CA GLN A 237 20.59 6.89 2.54
C GLN A 237 21.41 5.60 2.31
N ALA A 238 22.09 5.10 3.35
CA ALA A 238 22.87 3.86 3.26
C ALA A 238 21.99 2.63 2.97
N TRP A 239 20.79 2.58 3.55
CA TRP A 239 19.80 1.53 3.27
C TRP A 239 19.33 1.59 1.83
N MET A 240 18.96 2.78 1.34
CA MET A 240 18.48 2.97 -0.03
C MET A 240 19.52 2.58 -1.08
N GLU A 241 20.79 2.90 -0.84
CA GLU A 241 21.91 2.49 -1.70
C GLU A 241 22.13 0.98 -1.69
N GLN A 242 22.08 0.35 -0.50
CA GLN A 242 22.23 -1.10 -0.35
C GLN A 242 21.09 -1.84 -1.05
N ARG A 243 19.83 -1.43 -0.83
CA ARG A 243 18.64 -2.03 -1.44
C ARG A 243 18.75 -2.08 -2.95
N ALA A 244 19.17 -0.98 -3.58
CA ALA A 244 19.29 -0.87 -5.03
C ALA A 244 20.41 -1.74 -5.63
N ALA A 245 21.43 -2.08 -4.84
CA ALA A 245 22.59 -2.86 -5.29
C ALA A 245 22.44 -4.37 -5.04
N GLU A 246 21.53 -4.79 -4.17
CA GLU A 246 21.39 -6.20 -3.74
C GLU A 246 20.29 -6.97 -4.49
N ASP A 247 20.55 -8.26 -4.72
CA ASP A 247 19.53 -9.21 -5.17
C ASP A 247 18.68 -9.68 -3.98
N GLN A 248 17.55 -9.00 -3.80
CA GLN A 248 16.61 -9.25 -2.70
C GLN A 248 16.06 -10.69 -2.69
N LEU A 249 15.94 -11.35 -3.85
CA LEU A 249 15.42 -12.72 -3.95
C LEU A 249 16.36 -13.74 -3.29
N SER A 250 17.67 -13.46 -3.27
CA SER A 250 18.66 -14.31 -2.62
C SER A 250 18.90 -14.00 -1.14
N ARG A 251 18.22 -12.99 -0.58
CA ARG A 251 18.37 -12.58 0.83
C ARG A 251 17.38 -13.33 1.73
N PRO A 252 17.66 -13.46 3.05
CA PRO A 252 16.70 -14.00 3.99
C PRO A 252 15.51 -13.05 4.16
N MET A 253 14.30 -13.57 3.97
CA MET A 253 13.06 -12.82 4.15
C MET A 253 12.14 -13.53 5.13
N SER A 254 11.97 -12.90 6.29
CA SER A 254 10.95 -13.20 7.27
C SER A 254 10.13 -11.95 7.55
N VAL A 255 8.88 -11.98 7.08
CA VAL A 255 7.92 -10.88 7.15
C VAL A 255 7.03 -11.05 8.36
N TYR A 256 6.93 -9.98 9.15
CA TYR A 256 5.93 -9.84 10.22
C TYR A 256 4.79 -8.94 9.69
N GLU A 257 3.64 -9.55 9.40
CA GLU A 257 2.45 -8.84 8.89
C GLU A 257 1.69 -8.21 10.08
N VAL A 258 1.36 -6.92 9.97
CA VAL A 258 0.84 -6.11 11.09
C VAL A 258 -0.32 -5.22 10.66
N HIS A 259 -1.41 -5.27 11.43
CA HIS A 259 -2.42 -4.21 11.46
C HIS A 259 -2.09 -3.20 12.57
N LEU A 260 -1.60 -2.01 12.20
CA LEU A 260 -1.11 -1.01 13.16
C LEU A 260 -2.14 -0.62 14.25
N GLY A 261 -3.42 -0.55 13.90
CA GLY A 261 -4.47 -0.11 14.83
C GLY A 261 -4.88 -1.13 15.89
N SER A 262 -4.42 -2.38 15.75
CA SER A 262 -4.78 -3.51 16.64
C SER A 262 -3.59 -4.37 17.08
N TRP A 263 -2.36 -4.05 16.67
CA TRP A 263 -1.17 -4.70 17.24
C TRP A 263 -1.08 -4.47 18.76
N GLN A 264 -1.26 -3.21 19.18
CA GLN A 264 -1.38 -2.83 20.58
C GLN A 264 -2.35 -1.65 20.71
N ARG A 265 -3.23 -1.70 21.71
CA ARG A 265 -4.22 -0.65 21.98
C ARG A 265 -3.69 0.32 23.03
N ASN A 266 -3.85 1.62 22.78
CA ASN A 266 -3.52 2.66 23.76
C ASN A 266 -4.74 2.99 24.62
N LEU A 267 -4.87 2.32 25.76
CA LEU A 267 -6.04 2.52 26.65
C LEU A 267 -6.10 3.90 27.31
N GLU A 268 -5.05 4.72 27.18
CA GLU A 268 -5.00 6.08 27.72
C GLU A 268 -5.59 7.13 26.75
N GLU A 269 -5.68 6.81 25.46
CA GLU A 269 -6.20 7.71 24.41
C GLU A 269 -7.65 7.35 24.01
N GLU A 270 -8.49 8.35 23.76
CA GLU A 270 -9.92 8.14 23.45
C GLU A 270 -10.14 7.29 22.19
N HIS A 271 -9.28 7.44 21.18
CA HIS A 271 -9.34 6.66 19.93
C HIS A 271 -8.67 5.28 20.05
N GLY A 272 -7.87 5.07 21.10
CA GLY A 272 -7.23 3.79 21.41
C GLY A 272 -6.07 3.37 20.51
N TRP A 273 -5.55 4.27 19.66
CA TRP A 273 -4.44 3.98 18.75
C TRP A 273 -3.14 4.64 19.22
N PHE A 274 -2.00 4.06 18.84
CA PHE A 274 -0.71 4.71 18.98
C PHE A 274 -0.36 5.53 17.75
N ASN A 275 0.47 6.55 17.94
CA ASN A 275 1.05 7.31 16.84
C ASN A 275 2.15 6.51 16.13
N TYR A 276 2.36 6.75 14.83
CA TYR A 276 3.41 6.13 14.03
C TYR A 276 4.79 6.19 14.66
N ARG A 277 5.17 7.31 15.29
CA ARG A 277 6.47 7.42 15.96
C ARG A 277 6.60 6.47 17.14
N HIS A 278 5.55 6.31 17.94
CA HIS A 278 5.55 5.36 19.05
C HIS A 278 5.64 3.93 18.50
N LEU A 279 4.81 3.60 17.51
CA LEU A 279 4.82 2.30 16.85
C LEU A 279 6.18 1.97 16.23
N ALA A 280 6.89 2.96 15.69
CA ALA A 280 8.23 2.77 15.12
C ALA A 280 9.19 2.16 16.16
N HIS A 281 9.25 2.73 17.37
CA HIS A 281 10.15 2.24 18.42
C HIS A 281 9.75 0.85 18.91
N GLU A 282 8.45 0.64 19.20
CA GLU A 282 7.99 -0.64 19.76
C GLU A 282 8.05 -1.78 18.74
N LEU A 283 7.62 -1.55 17.49
CA LEU A 283 7.68 -2.58 16.45
C LEU A 283 9.11 -2.90 16.04
N VAL A 284 10.01 -1.91 15.90
CA VAL A 284 11.42 -2.19 15.59
C VAL A 284 12.06 -2.99 16.72
N LYS A 285 11.87 -2.58 17.98
CA LYS A 285 12.37 -3.32 19.14
C LYS A 285 11.84 -4.76 19.17
N TYR A 286 10.55 -4.95 18.87
CA TYR A 286 9.93 -6.26 18.81
C TYR A 286 10.52 -7.11 17.68
N CYS A 287 10.57 -6.59 16.47
CA CYS A 287 11.06 -7.28 15.28
C CYS A 287 12.54 -7.65 15.39
N GLN A 288 13.37 -6.77 15.97
CA GLN A 288 14.77 -7.08 16.27
C GLN A 288 14.91 -8.21 17.29
N LYS A 289 14.09 -8.21 18.35
CA LYS A 289 14.07 -9.33 19.32
C LYS A 289 13.66 -10.64 18.64
N GLN A 290 12.77 -10.59 17.65
CA GLN A 290 12.31 -11.75 16.89
C GLN A 290 13.17 -12.07 15.66
N ASN A 291 14.20 -11.28 15.34
CA ASN A 291 15.02 -11.41 14.13
C ASN A 291 14.21 -11.38 12.80
N HIS A 292 13.07 -10.69 12.75
CA HIS A 292 12.40 -10.43 11.48
C HIS A 292 13.26 -9.52 10.60
N THR A 293 13.12 -9.65 9.27
CA THR A 293 13.85 -8.80 8.31
C THR A 293 12.94 -7.77 7.66
N HIS A 294 11.63 -8.02 7.64
CA HIS A 294 10.63 -7.16 7.01
C HIS A 294 9.41 -7.01 7.93
N ILE A 295 8.76 -5.85 7.84
CA ILE A 295 7.42 -5.62 8.36
C ILE A 295 6.51 -5.40 7.15
N GLU A 296 5.40 -6.15 7.06
CA GLU A 296 4.34 -5.89 6.09
C GLU A 296 3.18 -5.22 6.80
N LEU A 297 2.80 -4.03 6.37
CA LEU A 297 1.68 -3.30 6.93
C LEU A 297 0.45 -3.54 6.08
N MET A 298 -0.64 -3.97 6.72
CA MET A 298 -1.98 -3.88 6.14
C MET A 298 -2.27 -2.43 5.67
N PRO A 299 -3.22 -2.20 4.74
CA PRO A 299 -3.26 -0.95 3.99
C PRO A 299 -3.29 0.30 4.89
N VAL A 300 -2.29 1.15 4.69
CA VAL A 300 -2.14 2.43 5.41
C VAL A 300 -2.67 3.63 4.61
N SER A 301 -3.18 3.43 3.40
CA SER A 301 -3.90 4.48 2.67
C SER A 301 -5.18 4.88 3.41
N GLU A 302 -5.60 6.14 3.27
CA GLU A 302 -6.76 6.63 4.00
C GLU A 302 -8.05 5.92 3.56
N HIS A 303 -8.79 5.43 4.55
CA HIS A 303 -10.00 4.62 4.38
C HIS A 303 -11.05 5.04 5.42
N PRO A 304 -12.35 5.07 5.06
CA PRO A 304 -13.39 5.64 5.93
C PRO A 304 -13.79 4.70 7.07
N PHE A 305 -13.67 3.38 6.88
CA PHE A 305 -14.17 2.39 7.82
C PHE A 305 -13.07 1.46 8.31
N THR A 306 -12.77 1.49 9.61
CA THR A 306 -11.70 0.66 10.20
C THR A 306 -11.98 -0.84 10.09
N GLY A 307 -13.25 -1.26 10.07
CA GLY A 307 -13.63 -2.66 9.88
C GLY A 307 -13.39 -3.21 8.48
N SER A 308 -12.96 -2.39 7.51
CA SER A 308 -12.45 -2.87 6.22
C SER A 308 -10.98 -3.28 6.29
N TRP A 309 -10.33 -3.08 7.46
CA TRP A 309 -8.90 -3.30 7.70
C TRP A 309 -7.95 -2.50 6.80
N GLY A 310 -8.47 -1.46 6.14
CA GLY A 310 -7.75 -0.68 5.15
C GLY A 310 -8.08 -1.02 3.69
N TYR A 311 -8.66 -2.19 3.38
CA TYR A 311 -8.91 -2.63 1.99
C TYR A 311 -10.02 -1.88 1.24
N GLN A 312 -10.63 -0.86 1.84
CA GLN A 312 -11.62 0.01 1.17
C GLN A 312 -11.12 1.47 1.16
N THR A 313 -10.05 1.70 0.39
CA THR A 313 -9.35 2.97 0.29
C THR A 313 -10.15 4.06 -0.42
N VAL A 314 -10.10 5.28 0.11
CA VAL A 314 -10.62 6.50 -0.54
C VAL A 314 -9.53 7.53 -0.81
N GLY A 315 -8.51 7.62 0.04
CA GLY A 315 -7.36 8.53 -0.12
C GLY A 315 -6.09 7.77 -0.46
N TYR A 316 -5.90 7.46 -1.75
CA TYR A 316 -4.77 6.65 -2.22
C TYR A 316 -3.41 7.31 -1.97
N TYR A 317 -3.34 8.63 -2.07
CA TYR A 317 -2.12 9.42 -1.84
C TYR A 317 -1.97 9.92 -0.40
N ALA A 318 -2.94 9.61 0.48
CA ALA A 318 -2.91 9.99 1.88
C ALA A 318 -2.62 8.76 2.74
N ILE A 319 -1.62 8.87 3.61
CA ILE A 319 -1.44 7.91 4.70
C ILE A 319 -2.50 8.20 5.78
N THR A 320 -3.10 7.16 6.34
CA THR A 320 -4.25 7.29 7.24
C THR A 320 -3.91 8.14 8.46
N SER A 321 -4.76 9.12 8.71
CA SER A 321 -4.62 10.10 9.79
C SER A 321 -4.84 9.50 11.19
N ARG A 322 -5.32 8.24 11.28
CA ARG A 322 -5.57 7.53 12.54
C ARG A 322 -4.35 7.42 13.44
N TYR A 323 -3.16 7.32 12.86
CA TYR A 323 -1.92 7.12 13.60
C TYR A 323 -0.98 8.33 13.54
N GLY A 324 -1.43 9.47 13.02
CA GLY A 324 -0.65 10.71 12.97
C GLY A 324 -0.53 11.32 11.58
N SER A 325 0.51 12.12 11.40
CA SER A 325 0.78 12.85 10.16
C SER A 325 1.59 12.01 9.15
N PRO A 326 1.60 12.40 7.86
CA PRO A 326 2.55 11.86 6.89
C PRO A 326 4.01 11.86 7.35
N GLU A 327 4.44 12.93 8.04
CA GLU A 327 5.81 13.04 8.57
C GLU A 327 6.10 12.00 9.66
N ASP A 328 5.09 11.65 10.48
CA ASP A 328 5.22 10.61 11.49
C ASP A 328 5.37 9.22 10.85
N PHE A 329 4.72 8.99 9.70
CA PHE A 329 4.90 7.76 8.93
C PHE A 329 6.25 7.71 8.20
N MET A 330 6.72 8.84 7.64
CA MET A 330 8.10 8.92 7.12
C MET A 330 9.11 8.58 8.22
N TYR A 331 8.92 9.12 9.43
CA TYR A 331 9.75 8.76 10.59
C TYR A 331 9.68 7.27 10.94
N PHE A 332 8.51 6.64 10.83
CA PHE A 332 8.36 5.21 11.05
C PHE A 332 9.26 4.40 10.09
N VAL A 333 9.18 4.70 8.80
CA VAL A 333 9.98 4.01 7.78
C VAL A 333 11.48 4.31 7.94
N ASP A 334 11.85 5.58 8.15
CA ASP A 334 13.24 6.00 8.38
C ASP A 334 13.85 5.27 9.59
N TYR A 335 13.08 5.12 10.66
CA TYR A 335 13.51 4.42 11.86
C TYR A 335 13.66 2.91 11.62
N CYS A 336 12.77 2.29 10.84
CA CYS A 336 12.91 0.88 10.44
C CYS A 336 14.21 0.66 9.64
N HIS A 337 14.46 1.49 8.63
CA HIS A 337 15.67 1.39 7.79
C HIS A 337 16.96 1.56 8.59
N GLN A 338 17.02 2.53 9.51
CA GLN A 338 18.16 2.72 10.41
C GLN A 338 18.45 1.50 11.30
N HIS A 339 17.46 0.62 11.48
CA HIS A 339 17.53 -0.57 12.33
C HIS A 339 17.52 -1.88 11.52
N GLY A 340 17.70 -1.79 10.20
CA GLY A 340 17.85 -2.94 9.32
C GLY A 340 16.55 -3.68 9.00
N LEU A 341 15.41 -3.00 9.11
CA LEU A 341 14.08 -3.55 8.82
C LEU A 341 13.50 -2.91 7.58
N ALA A 342 13.09 -3.75 6.63
CA ALA A 342 12.38 -3.32 5.44
C ALA A 342 10.88 -3.13 5.72
N VAL A 343 10.23 -2.21 5.00
CA VAL A 343 8.80 -1.94 5.11
C VAL A 343 8.07 -2.26 3.79
N ILE A 344 7.16 -3.21 3.84
CA ILE A 344 6.24 -3.56 2.75
C ILE A 344 4.86 -3.01 3.10
N LEU A 345 4.13 -2.47 2.11
CA LEU A 345 2.74 -2.06 2.28
C LEU A 345 1.79 -2.89 1.44
N ASP A 346 0.66 -3.25 2.02
CA ASP A 346 -0.50 -3.67 1.24
C ASP A 346 -1.04 -2.48 0.43
N TRP A 347 -1.12 -2.68 -0.88
CA TRP A 347 -1.63 -1.73 -1.85
C TRP A 347 -2.87 -2.28 -2.54
N VAL A 348 -3.88 -1.42 -2.70
CA VAL A 348 -5.25 -1.84 -3.05
C VAL A 348 -5.69 -1.27 -4.41
N PRO A 349 -5.07 -1.66 -5.54
CA PRO A 349 -5.45 -1.22 -6.88
C PRO A 349 -6.63 -2.02 -7.47
N ALA A 350 -7.13 -3.04 -6.76
CA ALA A 350 -8.17 -3.93 -7.27
C ALA A 350 -9.55 -3.25 -7.31
N HIS A 351 -9.88 -2.44 -6.30
CA HIS A 351 -11.20 -1.81 -6.19
C HIS A 351 -11.18 -0.62 -5.23
N PHE A 352 -12.31 0.10 -5.16
CA PHE A 352 -12.57 1.19 -4.21
C PHE A 352 -14.04 1.22 -3.77
N PRO A 353 -14.40 1.79 -2.61
CA PRO A 353 -15.77 1.74 -2.09
C PRO A 353 -16.71 2.77 -2.76
N LYS A 354 -18.01 2.65 -2.47
CA LYS A 354 -19.08 3.46 -3.08
C LYS A 354 -19.37 4.79 -2.35
N ASP A 355 -18.49 5.21 -1.45
CA ASP A 355 -18.59 6.46 -0.70
C ASP A 355 -18.63 7.69 -1.62
N ASP A 356 -19.65 8.53 -1.44
CA ASP A 356 -19.88 9.70 -2.31
C ASP A 356 -18.77 10.75 -2.19
N HIS A 357 -18.02 10.78 -1.08
CA HIS A 357 -16.85 11.68 -0.93
C HIS A 357 -15.61 11.20 -1.68
N GLY A 358 -15.51 9.91 -2.00
CA GLY A 358 -14.38 9.28 -2.70
C GLY A 358 -14.51 9.32 -4.23
N LEU A 359 -13.94 8.32 -4.91
CA LEU A 359 -13.78 8.32 -6.38
C LEU A 359 -15.06 8.02 -7.18
N ARG A 360 -16.10 7.46 -6.54
CA ARG A 360 -17.34 7.05 -7.23
C ARG A 360 -17.99 8.21 -7.96
N ARG A 361 -18.30 8.00 -9.24
CA ARG A 361 -18.96 8.97 -10.12
C ARG A 361 -18.43 10.39 -9.96
N PHE A 362 -17.10 10.51 -9.94
CA PHE A 362 -16.39 11.68 -9.42
C PHE A 362 -16.91 12.99 -10.00
N ASP A 363 -17.07 13.05 -11.32
CA ASP A 363 -17.52 14.21 -12.09
C ASP A 363 -18.98 14.09 -12.61
N GLY A 364 -19.73 13.11 -12.09
CA GLY A 364 -21.10 12.78 -12.51
C GLY A 364 -21.17 11.63 -13.51
N THR A 365 -20.04 11.22 -14.10
CA THR A 365 -19.92 10.03 -14.95
C THR A 365 -19.14 8.92 -14.25
N ALA A 366 -19.18 7.68 -14.75
CA ALA A 366 -18.24 6.64 -14.35
C ALA A 366 -16.82 7.03 -14.80
N LEU A 367 -16.10 7.75 -13.95
CA LEU A 367 -14.82 8.37 -14.28
C LEU A 367 -13.66 7.42 -14.01
N TYR A 368 -13.53 7.02 -12.73
CA TYR A 368 -12.50 6.09 -12.25
C TYR A 368 -12.94 4.64 -12.41
N GLU A 369 -14.22 4.38 -12.20
CA GLU A 369 -14.87 3.09 -12.45
C GLU A 369 -15.26 2.90 -13.91
N HIS A 370 -15.48 1.64 -14.31
CA HIS A 370 -16.06 1.33 -15.62
C HIS A 370 -17.59 1.54 -15.60
N ASP A 371 -18.15 2.13 -16.66
CA ASP A 371 -19.59 2.48 -16.74
C ASP A 371 -20.51 1.25 -16.79
N ASP A 372 -20.08 0.18 -17.49
CA ASP A 372 -20.76 -1.11 -17.45
C ASP A 372 -20.51 -1.82 -16.10
N PRO A 373 -21.54 -2.04 -15.26
CA PRO A 373 -21.36 -2.64 -13.93
C PRO A 373 -20.87 -4.08 -13.98
N ARG A 374 -21.02 -4.79 -15.10
CA ARG A 374 -20.46 -6.14 -15.29
C ARG A 374 -18.93 -6.14 -15.34
N ARG A 375 -18.32 -4.99 -15.60
CA ARG A 375 -16.87 -4.76 -15.57
C ARG A 375 -16.46 -3.81 -14.43
N GLY A 376 -17.37 -2.97 -13.96
CA GLY A 376 -17.11 -1.88 -13.03
C GLY A 376 -17.47 -2.13 -11.57
N GLU A 377 -18.06 -3.28 -11.20
CA GLU A 377 -18.44 -3.57 -9.82
C GLU A 377 -18.06 -4.99 -9.38
N HIS A 378 -17.59 -5.15 -8.13
CA HIS A 378 -17.55 -6.46 -7.48
C HIS A 378 -18.88 -6.71 -6.77
N PRO A 379 -19.72 -7.66 -7.26
CA PRO A 379 -21.07 -7.84 -6.75
C PRO A 379 -21.10 -8.31 -5.29
N ASP A 380 -20.21 -9.22 -4.91
CA ASP A 380 -20.17 -9.78 -3.54
C ASP A 380 -19.61 -8.79 -2.51
N TRP A 381 -18.77 -7.83 -2.94
CA TRP A 381 -18.13 -6.86 -2.06
C TRP A 381 -18.88 -5.53 -1.98
N GLY A 382 -19.74 -5.24 -2.97
CA GLY A 382 -20.41 -3.95 -3.08
C GLY A 382 -19.48 -2.78 -3.43
N THR A 383 -18.30 -3.05 -3.99
CA THR A 383 -17.27 -2.06 -4.36
C THR A 383 -17.20 -1.84 -5.88
N LEU A 384 -16.44 -0.82 -6.30
CA LEU A 384 -16.24 -0.44 -7.69
C LEU A 384 -14.84 -0.84 -8.17
N ILE A 385 -14.74 -1.24 -9.44
CA ILE A 385 -13.51 -1.67 -10.10
C ILE A 385 -12.99 -0.52 -10.96
N PHE A 386 -11.70 -0.26 -10.88
CA PHE A 386 -11.04 0.75 -11.71
C PHE A 386 -11.14 0.42 -13.20
N ASN A 387 -11.34 1.45 -14.01
CA ASN A 387 -11.26 1.34 -15.46
C ASN A 387 -9.79 1.39 -15.92
N TYR A 388 -9.08 0.27 -15.81
CA TYR A 388 -7.66 0.14 -16.18
C TYR A 388 -7.36 0.51 -17.64
N GLY A 389 -8.36 0.46 -18.53
CA GLY A 389 -8.22 0.84 -19.93
C GLY A 389 -8.15 2.35 -20.16
N ARG A 390 -8.52 3.16 -19.17
CA ARG A 390 -8.50 4.62 -19.26
C ARG A 390 -7.15 5.16 -18.83
N ASN A 391 -6.51 5.91 -19.72
CA ASN A 391 -5.14 6.42 -19.54
C ASN A 391 -4.93 7.13 -18.20
N GLU A 392 -5.81 8.06 -17.84
CA GLU A 392 -5.66 8.86 -16.61
C GLU A 392 -5.90 8.03 -15.35
N VAL A 393 -6.74 6.98 -15.42
CA VAL A 393 -6.98 6.05 -14.30
C VAL A 393 -5.79 5.12 -14.11
N ARG A 394 -5.25 4.58 -15.21
CA ARG A 394 -4.00 3.80 -15.19
C ARG A 394 -2.85 4.64 -14.64
N ASN A 395 -2.72 5.88 -15.09
CA ASN A 395 -1.73 6.83 -14.59
C ASN A 395 -1.89 7.10 -13.10
N PHE A 396 -3.11 7.32 -12.62
CA PHE A 396 -3.40 7.53 -11.19
C PHE A 396 -2.87 6.38 -10.35
N LEU A 397 -3.11 5.13 -10.75
CA LEU A 397 -2.65 3.95 -10.00
C LEU A 397 -1.14 3.75 -10.10
N VAL A 398 -0.55 3.81 -11.31
CA VAL A 398 0.91 3.64 -11.48
C VAL A 398 1.66 4.75 -10.74
N SER A 399 1.22 5.99 -10.87
CA SER A 399 1.81 7.13 -10.18
C SER A 399 1.63 7.04 -8.65
N ASN A 400 0.58 6.37 -8.16
CA ASN A 400 0.37 6.15 -6.72
C ASN A 400 1.37 5.15 -6.15
N ALA A 401 1.62 4.05 -6.84
CA ALA A 401 2.67 3.11 -6.42
C ALA A 401 4.04 3.79 -6.36
N LEU A 402 4.41 4.52 -7.42
CA LEU A 402 5.68 5.26 -7.48
C LEU A 402 5.78 6.35 -6.41
N PHE A 403 4.65 7.02 -6.09
CA PHE A 403 4.58 7.98 -4.99
C PHE A 403 4.95 7.36 -3.64
N LEU A 404 4.48 6.14 -3.37
CA LEU A 404 4.80 5.47 -2.11
C LEU A 404 6.31 5.16 -2.02
N PHE A 405 6.91 4.67 -3.10
CA PHE A 405 8.36 4.45 -3.18
C PHE A 405 9.18 5.75 -3.08
N ASP A 406 8.76 6.81 -3.77
CA ASP A 406 9.45 8.09 -3.83
C ASP A 406 9.32 8.88 -2.52
N LYS A 407 8.11 9.10 -2.02
CA LYS A 407 7.88 9.99 -0.87
C LYS A 407 8.00 9.31 0.48
N TYR A 408 7.76 8.00 0.56
CA TYR A 408 7.77 7.27 1.84
C TYR A 408 8.83 6.17 1.90
N HIS A 409 9.69 6.03 0.87
CA HIS A 409 10.85 5.14 0.84
C HIS A 409 10.57 3.65 1.04
N ILE A 410 9.31 3.21 1.07
CA ILE A 410 8.94 1.81 1.30
C ILE A 410 9.69 0.84 0.36
N ASP A 411 9.92 -0.39 0.81
CA ASP A 411 10.75 -1.39 0.14
C ASP A 411 9.94 -2.34 -0.73
N GLY A 412 8.62 -2.39 -0.55
CA GLY A 412 7.78 -3.21 -1.39
C GLY A 412 6.29 -2.94 -1.28
N LEU A 413 5.56 -3.47 -2.26
CA LEU A 413 4.10 -3.42 -2.32
C LEU A 413 3.53 -4.82 -2.48
N ARG A 414 2.59 -5.19 -1.62
CA ARG A 414 1.80 -6.41 -1.76
C ARG A 414 0.42 -6.06 -2.32
N VAL A 415 0.02 -6.73 -3.40
CA VAL A 415 -1.29 -6.54 -4.05
C VAL A 415 -2.19 -7.70 -3.66
N ASP A 416 -3.25 -7.37 -2.94
CA ASP A 416 -4.33 -8.29 -2.58
C ASP A 416 -5.22 -8.63 -3.78
N ALA A 417 -5.78 -9.84 -3.77
CA ALA A 417 -6.82 -10.31 -4.66
C ALA A 417 -6.53 -10.04 -6.15
N VAL A 418 -5.31 -10.30 -6.63
CA VAL A 418 -4.93 -10.08 -8.04
C VAL A 418 -5.84 -10.83 -9.01
N ALA A 419 -6.37 -11.99 -8.59
CA ALA A 419 -7.37 -12.74 -9.36
C ALA A 419 -8.64 -11.91 -9.67
N SER A 420 -9.04 -11.03 -8.75
CA SER A 420 -10.20 -10.14 -8.94
C SER A 420 -10.00 -9.13 -10.07
N MET A 421 -8.74 -8.80 -10.35
CA MET A 421 -8.35 -7.90 -11.44
C MET A 421 -8.21 -8.65 -12.76
N LEU A 422 -7.60 -9.84 -12.74
CA LEU A 422 -7.23 -10.62 -13.93
C LEU A 422 -8.44 -11.19 -14.69
N TYR A 423 -9.58 -11.39 -14.01
CA TYR A 423 -10.71 -12.11 -14.56
C TYR A 423 -11.98 -11.27 -14.65
N LEU A 424 -12.54 -11.18 -15.85
CA LEU A 424 -13.82 -10.53 -16.12
C LEU A 424 -15.00 -11.30 -15.53
N ASP A 425 -14.85 -12.60 -15.25
CA ASP A 425 -15.85 -13.47 -14.64
C ASP A 425 -15.68 -13.66 -13.12
N TYR A 426 -14.74 -12.95 -12.48
CA TYR A 426 -14.49 -13.09 -11.04
C TYR A 426 -15.76 -12.83 -10.22
N SER A 427 -16.18 -13.83 -9.42
CA SER A 427 -17.38 -13.74 -8.55
C SER A 427 -18.67 -13.42 -9.35
N ARG A 428 -18.76 -13.85 -10.62
CA ARG A 428 -19.93 -13.64 -11.48
C ARG A 428 -20.49 -14.93 -12.04
N GLU A 429 -21.80 -15.11 -11.94
CA GLU A 429 -22.52 -16.24 -12.54
C GLU A 429 -22.76 -16.07 -14.06
N GLY A 430 -23.15 -17.16 -14.73
CA GLY A 430 -23.32 -17.22 -16.18
C GLY A 430 -24.26 -16.15 -16.76
N GLY A 431 -23.73 -15.32 -17.66
CA GLY A 431 -24.45 -14.23 -18.33
C GLY A 431 -24.25 -12.84 -17.69
N ASN A 432 -23.69 -12.77 -16.47
CA ASN A 432 -23.45 -11.52 -15.75
C ASN A 432 -22.05 -10.91 -15.97
N TRP A 433 -21.34 -11.37 -17.00
CA TRP A 433 -20.04 -10.84 -17.41
C TRP A 433 -19.91 -10.82 -18.94
N LEU A 434 -18.93 -10.08 -19.46
CA LEU A 434 -18.62 -10.00 -20.90
C LEU A 434 -17.21 -10.51 -21.17
N PRO A 435 -16.99 -11.31 -22.24
CA PRO A 435 -15.65 -11.70 -22.63
C PRO A 435 -14.84 -10.54 -23.20
N ASN A 436 -13.52 -10.70 -23.21
CA ASN A 436 -12.60 -9.79 -23.88
C ASN A 436 -12.77 -9.87 -25.41
N GLU A 437 -12.05 -9.01 -26.14
CA GLU A 437 -12.12 -8.92 -27.60
C GLU A 437 -11.74 -10.23 -28.35
N TYR A 438 -11.05 -11.16 -27.66
CA TYR A 438 -10.67 -12.47 -28.19
C TYR A 438 -11.59 -13.61 -27.72
N GLY A 439 -12.66 -13.31 -26.98
CA GLY A 439 -13.62 -14.30 -26.47
C GLY A 439 -13.22 -14.96 -25.15
N GLY A 440 -12.10 -14.54 -24.55
CA GLY A 440 -11.60 -15.06 -23.28
C GLY A 440 -12.14 -14.31 -22.05
N ARG A 441 -11.81 -14.82 -20.86
CA ARG A 441 -12.20 -14.23 -19.57
C ARG A 441 -11.16 -13.29 -18.98
N GLU A 442 -10.00 -13.19 -19.61
CA GLU A 442 -8.87 -12.40 -19.16
C GLU A 442 -9.16 -10.91 -19.34
N ASN A 443 -8.95 -10.14 -18.28
CA ASN A 443 -9.07 -8.69 -18.29
C ASN A 443 -7.76 -8.08 -18.85
N LEU A 444 -7.71 -7.88 -20.16
CA LEU A 444 -6.50 -7.46 -20.87
C LEU A 444 -5.98 -6.10 -20.38
N GLU A 445 -6.89 -5.18 -20.04
CA GLU A 445 -6.55 -3.86 -19.53
C GLU A 445 -5.91 -3.94 -18.14
N ALA A 446 -6.41 -4.80 -17.25
CA ALA A 446 -5.79 -5.04 -15.95
C ALA A 446 -4.42 -5.72 -16.07
N ILE A 447 -4.28 -6.70 -16.97
CA ILE A 447 -2.99 -7.35 -17.27
C ILE A 447 -1.98 -6.33 -17.77
N SER A 448 -2.37 -5.45 -18.69
CA SER A 448 -1.51 -4.37 -19.20
C SER A 448 -1.10 -3.40 -18.09
N PHE A 449 -2.04 -3.03 -17.21
CA PHE A 449 -1.75 -2.18 -16.06
C PHE A 449 -0.74 -2.83 -15.10
N LEU A 450 -0.93 -4.10 -14.72
CA LEU A 450 -0.04 -4.80 -13.80
C LEU A 450 1.38 -4.91 -14.35
N LYS A 451 1.52 -5.17 -15.66
CA LYS A 451 2.82 -5.18 -16.33
C LYS A 451 3.48 -3.81 -16.28
N GLU A 452 2.77 -2.75 -16.63
CA GLU A 452 3.29 -1.37 -16.61
C GLU A 452 3.67 -0.94 -15.18
N PHE A 453 2.85 -1.26 -14.19
CA PHE A 453 3.14 -1.04 -12.77
C PHE A 453 4.46 -1.71 -12.35
N ASN A 454 4.63 -3.01 -12.62
CA ASN A 454 5.84 -3.73 -12.24
C ASN A 454 7.08 -3.23 -13.00
N GLU A 455 6.95 -3.00 -14.30
CA GLU A 455 8.03 -2.45 -15.14
C GLU A 455 8.51 -1.09 -14.61
N GLN A 456 7.60 -0.17 -14.33
CA GLN A 456 7.97 1.16 -13.83
C GLN A 456 8.50 1.11 -12.39
N SER A 457 7.94 0.27 -11.53
CA SER A 457 8.42 0.11 -10.15
C SER A 457 9.87 -0.34 -10.11
N HIS A 458 10.20 -1.42 -10.83
CA HIS A 458 11.56 -1.96 -10.86
C HIS A 458 12.54 -1.08 -11.64
N LEU A 459 12.09 -0.36 -12.67
CA LEU A 459 12.95 0.54 -13.45
C LEU A 459 13.32 1.79 -12.66
N GLN A 460 12.37 2.41 -11.97
CA GLN A 460 12.57 3.69 -11.30
C GLN A 460 13.07 3.53 -9.86
N HIS A 461 12.76 2.39 -9.22
CA HIS A 461 13.20 2.07 -7.86
C HIS A 461 13.81 0.66 -7.79
N PRO A 462 15.05 0.48 -8.27
CA PRO A 462 15.73 -0.82 -8.20
C PRO A 462 15.78 -1.37 -6.78
N GLY A 463 15.61 -2.69 -6.66
CA GLY A 463 15.62 -3.39 -5.38
C GLY A 463 14.30 -3.36 -4.60
N VAL A 464 13.28 -2.60 -5.02
CA VAL A 464 11.93 -2.77 -4.44
C VAL A 464 11.33 -4.10 -4.85
N MET A 465 10.45 -4.65 -4.01
CA MET A 465 9.75 -5.89 -4.27
C MET A 465 8.26 -5.67 -4.47
N THR A 466 7.70 -6.33 -5.48
CA THR A 466 6.26 -6.38 -5.69
C THR A 466 5.77 -7.80 -5.44
N ILE A 467 4.73 -7.95 -4.63
CA ILE A 467 4.23 -9.23 -4.13
C ILE A 467 2.77 -9.39 -4.55
N ALA A 468 2.41 -10.53 -5.13
CA ALA A 468 1.03 -10.80 -5.55
C ALA A 468 0.38 -11.87 -4.67
N GLU A 469 -0.83 -11.60 -4.18
CA GLU A 469 -1.78 -12.65 -3.80
C GLU A 469 -2.67 -12.97 -4.99
N GLU A 470 -2.42 -14.12 -5.60
CA GLU A 470 -3.16 -14.59 -6.78
C GLU A 470 -3.58 -16.04 -6.51
N SER A 471 -4.86 -16.21 -6.19
CA SER A 471 -5.44 -17.45 -5.68
C SER A 471 -5.94 -18.41 -6.76
N THR A 472 -5.69 -18.13 -8.04
CA THR A 472 -5.91 -19.07 -9.14
C THR A 472 -4.58 -19.66 -9.66
N ALA A 473 -4.66 -20.41 -10.74
CA ALA A 473 -3.51 -21.05 -11.38
C ALA A 473 -2.91 -20.18 -12.51
N TRP A 474 -2.95 -18.84 -12.40
CA TRP A 474 -2.32 -17.97 -13.39
C TRP A 474 -0.81 -18.25 -13.42
N GLY A 475 -0.27 -18.50 -14.61
CA GLY A 475 1.15 -18.81 -14.80
C GLY A 475 2.00 -17.56 -15.07
N GLY A 476 3.21 -17.52 -14.52
CA GLY A 476 4.17 -16.44 -14.73
C GLY A 476 3.86 -15.18 -13.93
N VAL A 477 3.18 -15.28 -12.78
CA VAL A 477 2.84 -14.11 -11.96
C VAL A 477 4.10 -13.39 -11.51
N SER A 478 5.08 -14.14 -11.01
CA SER A 478 6.36 -13.63 -10.51
C SER A 478 7.51 -13.80 -11.51
N ARG A 479 7.19 -13.71 -12.82
CA ARG A 479 8.16 -13.81 -13.93
C ARG A 479 8.23 -12.49 -14.69
N PRO A 480 9.37 -12.18 -15.36
CA PRO A 480 9.53 -10.95 -16.12
C PRO A 480 8.47 -10.75 -17.19
N THR A 481 8.10 -9.49 -17.44
CA THR A 481 7.05 -9.15 -18.41
C THR A 481 7.42 -9.49 -19.85
N PHE A 482 8.71 -9.39 -20.20
CA PHE A 482 9.23 -9.74 -21.52
C PHE A 482 9.18 -11.25 -21.82
N ASP A 483 9.10 -12.11 -20.80
CA ASP A 483 8.89 -13.56 -20.92
C ASP A 483 7.41 -13.95 -20.80
N GLY A 484 6.51 -12.95 -20.82
CA GLY A 484 5.07 -13.15 -20.74
C GLY A 484 4.47 -13.10 -19.33
N GLY A 485 5.30 -12.95 -18.29
CA GLY A 485 4.86 -12.86 -16.90
C GLY A 485 4.19 -11.53 -16.54
N LEU A 486 3.65 -11.42 -15.32
CA LEU A 486 3.04 -10.18 -14.82
C LEU A 486 4.07 -9.20 -14.24
N GLY A 487 5.30 -9.64 -14.01
CA GLY A 487 6.40 -8.80 -13.53
C GLY A 487 6.54 -8.70 -12.01
N PHE A 488 5.73 -9.41 -11.23
CA PHE A 488 5.89 -9.40 -9.78
C PHE A 488 7.24 -10.01 -9.35
N SER A 489 7.77 -9.59 -8.21
CA SER A 489 8.95 -10.21 -7.61
C SER A 489 8.61 -11.55 -6.94
N LEU A 490 7.48 -11.60 -6.23
CA LEU A 490 7.05 -12.75 -5.44
C LEU A 490 5.54 -13.02 -5.61
N LYS A 491 5.12 -14.27 -5.37
CA LYS A 491 3.72 -14.70 -5.30
C LYS A 491 3.46 -15.42 -3.97
N TRP A 492 2.33 -15.13 -3.32
CA TRP A 492 1.84 -15.92 -2.19
C TRP A 492 1.49 -17.36 -2.62
N ASN A 493 2.04 -18.36 -1.93
CA ASN A 493 1.75 -19.77 -2.21
C ASN A 493 0.47 -20.22 -1.49
N MET A 494 -0.68 -19.78 -2.00
CA MET A 494 -2.00 -20.12 -1.44
C MET A 494 -2.27 -21.64 -1.46
N GLY A 495 -1.71 -22.37 -2.42
CA GLY A 495 -1.81 -23.84 -2.47
C GLY A 495 -1.09 -24.51 -1.30
N TRP A 496 0.16 -24.11 -1.03
CA TRP A 496 0.92 -24.59 0.12
C TRP A 496 0.20 -24.27 1.43
N MET A 497 -0.28 -23.04 1.59
CA MET A 497 -0.98 -22.61 2.81
C MET A 497 -2.21 -23.49 3.07
N ASN A 498 -3.08 -23.64 2.06
CA ASN A 498 -4.32 -24.42 2.19
C ASN A 498 -4.05 -25.90 2.46
N ASP A 499 -3.12 -26.51 1.73
CA ASP A 499 -2.80 -27.92 1.89
C ASP A 499 -2.13 -28.20 3.25
N THR A 500 -1.20 -27.35 3.66
CA THR A 500 -0.48 -27.49 4.94
C THR A 500 -1.41 -27.30 6.13
N LEU A 501 -2.25 -26.25 6.15
CA LEU A 501 -3.20 -26.04 7.25
C LEU A 501 -4.25 -27.16 7.30
N ARG A 502 -4.75 -27.62 6.15
CA ARG A 502 -5.67 -28.76 6.09
C ARG A 502 -5.03 -30.04 6.65
N TYR A 503 -3.75 -30.28 6.35
CA TYR A 503 -3.01 -31.40 6.88
C TYR A 503 -2.82 -31.29 8.40
N MET A 504 -2.41 -30.11 8.89
CA MET A 504 -2.13 -29.88 10.30
C MET A 504 -3.37 -29.99 11.19
N ARG A 505 -4.55 -29.57 10.70
CA ARG A 505 -5.85 -29.72 11.39
C ARG A 505 -6.30 -31.17 11.59
N LYS A 506 -5.72 -32.13 10.87
CA LYS A 506 -6.08 -33.56 11.01
C LYS A 506 -5.44 -34.15 12.25
N ASP A 507 -6.21 -34.93 12.99
CA ASP A 507 -5.67 -35.81 14.03
C ASP A 507 -4.49 -36.62 13.45
N PRO A 508 -3.35 -36.68 14.16
CA PRO A 508 -2.15 -37.37 13.68
C PRO A 508 -2.37 -38.79 13.16
N ILE A 509 -3.36 -39.54 13.68
CA ILE A 509 -3.65 -40.90 13.20
C ILE A 509 -4.12 -40.95 11.74
N TYR A 510 -4.75 -39.87 11.25
CA TYR A 510 -5.29 -39.79 9.89
C TYR A 510 -4.31 -39.17 8.89
N ARG A 511 -3.24 -38.51 9.35
CA ARG A 511 -2.26 -37.84 8.50
C ARG A 511 -1.60 -38.74 7.45
N LYS A 512 -1.46 -40.03 7.75
CA LYS A 512 -0.96 -41.05 6.81
C LYS A 512 -1.77 -41.16 5.52
N HIS A 513 -3.06 -40.81 5.55
CA HIS A 513 -3.95 -40.83 4.38
C HIS A 513 -3.89 -39.55 3.54
N HIS A 514 -3.18 -38.54 4.04
CA HIS A 514 -3.11 -37.19 3.48
C HIS A 514 -1.67 -36.73 3.24
N HIS A 515 -0.71 -37.65 3.23
CA HIS A 515 0.72 -37.32 3.12
C HIS A 515 1.06 -36.48 1.87
N GLY A 516 0.30 -36.67 0.78
CA GLY A 516 0.41 -35.85 -0.43
C GLY A 516 0.17 -34.36 -0.20
N GLU A 517 -0.61 -33.95 0.81
CA GLU A 517 -0.85 -32.54 1.12
C GLU A 517 0.45 -31.80 1.53
N LEU A 518 1.44 -32.51 2.10
CA LEU A 518 2.75 -31.93 2.45
C LEU A 518 3.78 -31.94 1.31
N THR A 519 3.59 -32.79 0.30
CA THR A 519 4.60 -33.00 -0.76
C THR A 519 4.19 -32.37 -2.08
N PHE A 520 2.91 -32.07 -2.26
CA PHE A 520 2.36 -31.56 -3.51
C PHE A 520 2.88 -30.16 -3.88
N SER A 521 3.03 -29.26 -2.91
CA SER A 521 3.56 -27.90 -3.14
C SER A 521 4.91 -27.91 -3.86
N LEU A 522 5.76 -28.89 -3.55
CA LEU A 522 7.12 -29.03 -4.10
C LEU A 522 7.15 -29.50 -5.56
N ILE A 523 6.04 -29.99 -6.11
CA ILE A 523 5.92 -30.28 -7.55
C ILE A 523 5.97 -28.97 -8.36
N TYR A 524 5.45 -27.87 -7.80
CA TYR A 524 5.38 -26.59 -8.48
C TYR A 524 6.13 -25.46 -7.75
N ALA A 525 6.78 -25.71 -6.61
CA ALA A 525 7.43 -24.69 -5.79
C ALA A 525 8.50 -23.84 -6.52
N PHE A 526 8.97 -24.28 -7.69
CA PHE A 526 9.99 -23.58 -8.48
C PHE A 526 9.42 -22.97 -9.78
N THR A 527 8.10 -23.02 -9.99
CA THR A 527 7.45 -22.38 -11.15
C THR A 527 7.32 -20.87 -10.96
N GLU A 528 7.24 -20.41 -9.72
CA GLU A 528 7.15 -19.01 -9.28
C GLU A 528 8.15 -18.76 -8.14
N ASN A 529 8.42 -17.50 -7.84
CA ASN A 529 9.15 -17.10 -6.65
C ASN A 529 8.15 -16.98 -5.48
N PHE A 530 7.99 -18.05 -4.71
CA PHE A 530 6.97 -18.10 -3.68
C PHE A 530 7.39 -17.47 -2.33
N ILE A 531 6.45 -16.75 -1.72
CA ILE A 531 6.39 -16.54 -0.28
C ILE A 531 5.34 -17.51 0.29
N LEU A 532 5.61 -18.06 1.47
CA LEU A 532 4.73 -18.96 2.21
C LEU A 532 3.96 -18.11 3.24
N PRO A 533 2.66 -17.83 3.03
CA PRO A 533 1.91 -16.97 3.92
C PRO A 533 1.11 -17.78 4.95
N LEU A 534 1.16 -17.35 6.21
CA LEU A 534 0.13 -17.59 7.22
C LEU A 534 -0.34 -16.21 7.67
N SER A 535 -1.27 -15.64 6.91
CA SER A 535 -1.66 -14.22 7.02
C SER A 535 -2.88 -14.00 7.91
N HIS A 536 -3.25 -12.73 8.11
CA HIS A 536 -4.42 -12.30 8.86
C HIS A 536 -5.73 -13.01 8.45
N ASP A 537 -5.90 -13.31 7.16
CA ASP A 537 -7.08 -13.99 6.62
C ASP A 537 -7.26 -15.42 7.15
N GLU A 538 -6.19 -16.06 7.62
CA GLU A 538 -6.24 -17.46 8.09
C GLU A 538 -6.60 -17.61 9.56
N VAL A 539 -6.77 -16.49 10.28
CA VAL A 539 -7.04 -16.45 11.72
C VAL A 539 -8.26 -15.59 12.09
N VAL A 540 -9.25 -15.55 11.19
CA VAL A 540 -10.50 -14.79 11.33
C VAL A 540 -11.70 -15.57 10.80
N HIS A 541 -12.91 -15.01 10.98
CA HIS A 541 -14.16 -15.46 10.36
C HIS A 541 -14.53 -16.92 10.65
N GLY A 542 -14.25 -17.39 11.87
CA GLY A 542 -14.56 -18.76 12.31
C GLY A 542 -13.52 -19.80 11.92
N LYS A 543 -12.38 -19.41 11.33
CA LYS A 543 -11.25 -20.32 11.04
C LYS A 543 -10.48 -20.73 12.30
N GLY A 544 -10.62 -19.99 13.41
CA GLY A 544 -9.83 -20.13 14.64
C GLY A 544 -8.42 -19.54 14.51
N SER A 545 -7.75 -19.26 15.63
CA SER A 545 -6.32 -18.94 15.61
C SER A 545 -5.49 -20.15 15.15
N LEU A 546 -4.24 -19.95 14.73
CA LEU A 546 -3.39 -21.09 14.33
C LEU A 546 -3.23 -22.13 15.46
N LEU A 547 -3.18 -21.72 16.73
CA LEU A 547 -3.10 -22.67 17.85
C LEU A 547 -4.39 -23.47 18.01
N ASP A 548 -5.56 -22.83 17.90
CA ASP A 548 -6.85 -23.50 18.06
C ASP A 548 -7.19 -24.44 16.89
N GLN A 549 -6.58 -24.20 15.72
CA GLN A 549 -6.65 -25.10 14.57
C GLN A 549 -5.88 -26.43 14.79
N MET A 550 -4.99 -26.52 15.80
CA MET A 550 -4.19 -27.72 16.03
C MET A 550 -4.96 -28.80 16.81
N PRO A 551 -4.80 -30.08 16.46
CA PRO A 551 -5.45 -31.18 17.17
C PRO A 551 -4.68 -31.60 18.43
N GLY A 552 -5.36 -32.37 19.29
CA GLY A 552 -4.78 -33.00 20.46
C GLY A 552 -4.98 -32.24 21.76
N ASP A 553 -4.30 -32.70 22.81
CA ASP A 553 -4.23 -32.00 24.09
C ASP A 553 -3.42 -30.70 24.00
N MET A 554 -3.39 -29.93 25.10
CA MET A 554 -2.70 -28.64 25.12
C MET A 554 -1.24 -28.74 24.68
N TRP A 555 -0.49 -29.72 25.14
CA TRP A 555 0.92 -29.88 24.76
C TRP A 555 1.03 -30.21 23.26
N GLN A 556 0.19 -31.11 22.76
CA GLN A 556 0.16 -31.49 21.34
C GLN A 556 -0.22 -30.32 20.43
N ARG A 557 -1.11 -29.42 20.86
CA ARG A 557 -1.45 -28.21 20.08
C ARG A 557 -0.25 -27.30 19.88
N PHE A 558 0.49 -27.01 20.95
CA PHE A 558 1.75 -26.25 20.86
C PHE A 558 2.80 -26.98 20.03
N ALA A 559 2.97 -28.30 20.22
CA ALA A 559 3.93 -29.10 19.46
C ALA A 559 3.61 -29.09 17.94
N ASN A 560 2.35 -29.24 17.57
CA ASN A 560 1.90 -29.12 16.18
C ASN A 560 2.18 -27.72 15.61
N LEU A 561 1.93 -26.66 16.37
CA LEU A 561 2.21 -25.30 15.90
C LEU A 561 3.72 -25.06 15.72
N ARG A 562 4.56 -25.53 16.66
CA ARG A 562 6.02 -25.48 16.52
C ARG A 562 6.50 -26.25 15.29
N LEU A 563 5.94 -27.44 15.04
CA LEU A 563 6.20 -28.25 13.86
C LEU A 563 5.78 -27.55 12.56
N LEU A 564 4.60 -26.92 12.53
CA LEU A 564 4.13 -26.14 11.38
C LEU A 564 5.14 -25.04 11.02
N PHE A 565 5.50 -24.19 11.99
CA PHE A 565 6.44 -23.10 11.73
C PHE A 565 7.83 -23.62 11.35
N SER A 566 8.31 -24.67 12.02
CA SER A 566 9.63 -25.23 11.71
C SER A 566 9.67 -25.79 10.29
N TYR A 567 8.63 -26.54 9.88
CA TYR A 567 8.46 -27.01 8.50
C TYR A 567 8.37 -25.85 7.51
N MET A 568 7.61 -24.82 7.82
CA MET A 568 7.48 -23.61 6.99
C MET A 568 8.83 -22.91 6.79
N TRP A 569 9.64 -22.76 7.85
CA TRP A 569 10.94 -22.10 7.76
C TRP A 569 11.96 -22.89 6.93
N THR A 570 11.89 -24.22 6.98
CA THR A 570 12.81 -25.09 6.23
C THR A 570 12.31 -25.46 4.83
N HIS A 571 11.03 -25.26 4.50
CA HIS A 571 10.50 -25.40 3.15
C HIS A 571 11.05 -24.30 2.21
N PRO A 572 11.30 -24.55 0.91
CA PRO A 572 11.67 -23.51 -0.04
C PRO A 572 10.64 -22.37 -0.14
N GLY A 573 11.11 -21.13 -0.25
CA GLY A 573 10.29 -19.91 -0.39
C GLY A 573 10.44 -18.95 0.80
N LYS A 574 10.04 -17.69 0.64
CA LYS A 574 10.13 -16.67 1.71
C LYS A 574 9.05 -16.87 2.78
N LYS A 575 9.15 -16.21 3.94
CA LYS A 575 8.28 -16.46 5.10
C LYS A 575 7.42 -15.24 5.44
N LEU A 576 6.13 -15.44 5.69
CA LEU A 576 5.23 -14.42 6.24
C LEU A 576 4.32 -15.03 7.30
N ILE A 577 4.30 -14.42 8.49
CA ILE A 577 3.34 -14.73 9.56
C ILE A 577 2.62 -13.46 10.00
N PHE A 578 1.39 -13.59 10.48
CA PHE A 578 0.62 -12.49 11.02
C PHE A 578 0.85 -12.30 12.52
N MET A 579 0.77 -11.04 12.95
CA MET A 579 0.88 -10.68 14.35
C MET A 579 -0.11 -11.48 15.23
N GLY A 580 0.38 -12.02 16.34
CA GLY A 580 -0.38 -12.89 17.26
C GLY A 580 -0.06 -14.39 17.07
N ASP A 581 0.34 -14.80 15.87
CA ASP A 581 0.71 -16.19 15.58
C ASP A 581 1.97 -16.62 16.32
N GLU A 582 2.95 -15.72 16.44
CA GLU A 582 4.24 -15.94 17.09
C GLU A 582 4.15 -16.12 18.60
N ILE A 583 3.05 -15.65 19.21
CA ILE A 583 2.76 -15.85 20.63
C ILE A 583 1.74 -16.97 20.85
N ALA A 584 1.37 -17.70 19.79
CA ALA A 584 0.33 -18.73 19.81
C ALA A 584 -0.96 -18.23 20.45
N GLN A 585 -1.49 -17.12 19.94
CA GLN A 585 -2.74 -16.56 20.44
C GLN A 585 -3.89 -17.59 20.41
N TRP A 586 -4.79 -17.55 21.39
CA TRP A 586 -5.93 -18.47 21.47
C TRP A 586 -7.11 -18.03 20.62
N ASN A 587 -7.44 -16.75 20.68
CA ASN A 587 -8.58 -16.22 19.96
C ASN A 587 -8.17 -15.82 18.54
N GLU A 588 -9.16 -15.85 17.63
CA GLU A 588 -9.05 -15.18 16.34
C GLU A 588 -8.60 -13.73 16.51
N TRP A 589 -7.96 -13.20 15.47
CA TRP A 589 -7.62 -11.80 15.45
C TRP A 589 -8.89 -10.95 15.60
N ASN A 590 -8.83 -10.02 16.55
CA ASN A 590 -9.91 -9.09 16.82
C ASN A 590 -9.38 -7.65 16.75
N LEU A 591 -9.85 -6.93 15.74
CA LEU A 591 -9.54 -5.54 15.47
C LEU A 591 -9.72 -4.61 16.68
N GLU A 592 -10.74 -4.85 17.51
CA GLU A 592 -11.10 -3.95 18.62
C GLU A 592 -10.33 -4.24 19.91
N ALA A 593 -9.99 -5.51 20.17
CA ALA A 593 -9.36 -5.96 21.41
C ALA A 593 -7.83 -5.80 21.41
N GLY A 594 -7.22 -5.88 20.23
CA GLY A 594 -5.78 -6.02 20.06
C GLY A 594 -5.26 -7.42 20.38
N LEU A 595 -3.93 -7.60 20.38
CA LEU A 595 -3.31 -8.89 20.66
C LEU A 595 -3.34 -9.26 22.15
N GLN A 596 -3.40 -10.56 22.42
CA GLN A 596 -3.41 -11.15 23.77
C GLN A 596 -1.99 -11.20 24.38
N TRP A 597 -1.38 -10.03 24.59
CA TRP A 597 0.00 -9.92 25.11
C TRP A 597 0.21 -10.53 26.50
N ASP A 598 -0.85 -10.62 27.30
CA ASP A 598 -0.85 -11.28 28.61
C ASP A 598 -0.47 -12.77 28.51
N LEU A 599 -0.69 -13.41 27.36
CA LEU A 599 -0.30 -14.82 27.13
C LEU A 599 1.20 -15.06 27.32
N LEU A 600 2.04 -14.02 27.22
CA LEU A 600 3.46 -14.12 27.49
C LEU A 600 3.81 -14.27 28.98
N GLU A 601 2.85 -14.33 29.90
CA GLU A 601 3.07 -14.75 31.29
C GLU A 601 3.26 -16.27 31.45
N TRP A 602 2.90 -17.07 30.43
CA TRP A 602 2.97 -18.52 30.45
C TRP A 602 4.13 -19.06 29.58
N GLU A 603 4.82 -20.09 30.09
CA GLU A 603 6.01 -20.67 29.47
C GLU A 603 5.77 -21.21 28.05
N SER A 604 4.59 -21.77 27.77
CA SER A 604 4.25 -22.32 26.44
C SER A 604 4.23 -21.24 25.35
N HIS A 605 3.69 -20.06 25.65
CA HIS A 605 3.62 -18.93 24.72
C HIS A 605 4.98 -18.24 24.60
N GLN A 606 5.72 -18.10 25.70
CA GLN A 606 7.12 -17.65 25.66
C GLN A 606 8.00 -18.58 24.81
N GLY A 607 7.78 -19.90 24.92
CA GLY A 607 8.45 -20.92 24.14
C GLY A 607 8.13 -20.82 22.64
N MET A 608 6.89 -20.51 22.26
CA MET A 608 6.53 -20.24 20.86
C MET A 608 7.24 -18.99 20.34
N GLN A 609 7.20 -17.89 21.09
CA GLN A 609 7.89 -16.66 20.71
C GLN A 609 9.40 -16.91 20.56
N LYS A 610 10.01 -17.70 21.45
CA LYS A 610 11.42 -18.07 21.35
C LYS A 610 11.71 -18.94 20.13
N LEU A 611 10.81 -19.86 19.78
CA LEU A 611 10.93 -20.69 18.58
C LEU A 611 10.95 -19.83 17.32
N ILE A 612 10.02 -18.89 17.15
CA ILE A 612 10.01 -17.98 16.00
C ILE A 612 11.29 -17.15 15.94
N SER A 613 11.72 -16.59 17.07
CA SER A 613 12.99 -15.86 17.17
C SER A 613 14.20 -16.68 16.71
N ASP A 614 14.27 -17.96 17.08
CA ASP A 614 15.39 -18.84 16.71
C ASP A 614 15.29 -19.36 15.27
N LEU A 615 14.09 -19.62 14.78
CA LEU A 615 13.84 -19.93 13.37
C LEU A 615 14.25 -18.78 12.46
N ASN A 616 13.92 -17.55 12.83
CA ASN A 616 14.36 -16.35 12.12
C ASN A 616 15.88 -16.17 12.16
N ALA A 617 16.51 -16.37 13.33
CA ALA A 617 17.95 -16.36 13.42
C ALA A 617 18.58 -17.42 12.51
N MET A 618 18.06 -18.65 12.50
CA MET A 618 18.52 -19.73 11.62
C MET A 618 18.36 -19.36 10.15
N LEU A 619 17.22 -18.79 9.74
CA LEU A 619 17.00 -18.33 8.37
C LEU A 619 18.07 -17.33 7.92
N VAL A 620 18.46 -16.39 8.79
CA VAL A 620 19.50 -15.39 8.50
C VAL A 620 20.90 -16.00 8.44
N HIS A 621 21.22 -16.93 9.35
CA HIS A 621 22.59 -17.46 9.49
C HIS A 621 22.89 -18.64 8.57
N GLU A 622 21.88 -19.35 8.07
CA GLU A 622 22.05 -20.55 7.25
C GLU A 622 21.75 -20.24 5.77
N PRO A 623 22.77 -20.07 4.91
CA PRO A 623 22.59 -19.74 3.49
C PRO A 623 21.69 -20.73 2.74
N ALA A 624 21.74 -22.01 3.16
CA ALA A 624 20.91 -23.08 2.62
C ALA A 624 19.40 -22.81 2.68
N LEU A 625 18.95 -21.97 3.61
CA LEU A 625 17.54 -21.70 3.83
C LEU A 625 17.00 -20.53 3.02
N HIS A 626 17.85 -19.75 2.34
CA HIS A 626 17.39 -18.53 1.65
C HIS A 626 18.07 -18.21 0.31
N GLU A 627 19.30 -18.67 0.05
CA GLU A 627 20.04 -18.26 -1.16
C GLU A 627 19.49 -18.88 -2.45
N VAL A 628 18.89 -20.07 -2.37
CA VAL A 628 18.45 -20.89 -3.51
C VAL A 628 17.00 -21.37 -3.31
N ASP A 629 16.10 -20.47 -2.89
CA ASP A 629 14.69 -20.81 -2.66
C ASP A 629 13.90 -21.14 -3.93
N PHE A 630 14.27 -20.53 -5.06
CA PHE A 630 13.44 -20.49 -6.27
C PHE A 630 13.97 -21.37 -7.41
N GLN A 631 14.94 -22.23 -7.10
CA GLN A 631 15.52 -23.17 -8.04
C GLN A 631 15.51 -24.57 -7.43
N GLY A 632 15.19 -25.58 -8.25
CA GLY A 632 15.15 -26.97 -7.79
C GLY A 632 16.45 -27.45 -7.16
N ASP A 633 17.60 -26.90 -7.57
CA ASP A 633 18.93 -27.26 -7.05
C ASP A 633 19.09 -26.99 -5.54
N GLY A 634 18.30 -26.06 -4.98
CA GLY A 634 18.31 -25.71 -3.55
C GLY A 634 17.59 -26.71 -2.64
N PHE A 635 16.95 -27.74 -3.21
CA PHE A 635 16.13 -28.72 -2.49
C PHE A 635 16.37 -30.14 -3.00
N ASP A 636 16.40 -31.13 -2.10
CA ASP A 636 16.49 -32.53 -2.48
C ASP A 636 15.78 -33.42 -1.45
N TRP A 637 14.86 -34.28 -1.89
CA TRP A 637 14.20 -35.22 -0.99
C TRP A 637 15.21 -36.26 -0.49
N ILE A 638 15.11 -36.62 0.79
CA ILE A 638 15.74 -37.83 1.32
C ILE A 638 14.69 -38.93 1.36
N ASP A 639 13.56 -38.67 2.03
CA ASP A 639 12.41 -39.55 2.02
C ASP A 639 11.10 -38.75 2.16
N CYS A 640 10.18 -38.97 1.24
CA CYS A 640 8.82 -38.43 1.27
C CYS A 640 7.76 -39.54 1.13
N ASN A 641 8.18 -40.81 1.31
CA ASN A 641 7.33 -41.99 1.20
C ASN A 641 7.05 -42.65 2.55
N ASP A 642 7.56 -42.14 3.67
CA ASP A 642 7.26 -42.64 5.00
C ASP A 642 5.89 -42.15 5.53
N TRP A 643 4.87 -42.28 4.69
CA TRP A 643 3.49 -41.85 4.96
C TRP A 643 2.88 -42.61 6.14
N GLN A 644 3.27 -43.88 6.35
CA GLN A 644 2.77 -44.70 7.48
C GLN A 644 3.11 -44.06 8.83
N ASN A 645 4.28 -43.45 8.91
CA ASN A 645 4.79 -42.73 10.07
C ASN A 645 4.55 -41.23 10.01
N SER A 646 3.99 -40.73 8.90
CA SER A 646 3.84 -39.30 8.60
C SER A 646 5.13 -38.54 8.88
N THR A 647 6.22 -39.02 8.30
CA THR A 647 7.55 -38.41 8.41
C THR A 647 8.03 -38.02 7.02
N ILE A 648 8.68 -36.86 6.92
CA ILE A 648 9.38 -36.43 5.71
C ILE A 648 10.80 -35.99 6.07
N SER A 649 11.74 -36.19 5.15
CA SER A 649 13.10 -35.71 5.28
C SER A 649 13.66 -35.20 3.96
N TYR A 650 14.42 -34.11 4.02
CA TYR A 650 14.94 -33.43 2.85
C TYR A 650 16.21 -32.62 3.17
N ILE A 651 16.89 -32.19 2.11
CA ILE A 651 18.08 -31.36 2.15
C ILE A 651 17.72 -29.98 1.61
N ARG A 652 18.22 -28.93 2.28
CA ARG A 652 18.29 -27.58 1.74
C ARG A 652 19.75 -27.22 1.46
N LYS A 653 20.03 -26.57 0.33
CA LYS A 653 21.40 -26.26 -0.14
C LYS A 653 21.56 -24.77 -0.44
N GLY A 654 22.70 -24.21 -0.06
CA GLY A 654 23.10 -22.85 -0.42
C GLY A 654 23.68 -22.78 -1.83
N LYS A 655 24.16 -21.60 -2.24
CA LYS A 655 24.89 -21.44 -3.52
C LYS A 655 26.15 -22.31 -3.56
N ASN A 656 26.79 -22.50 -2.41
CA ASN A 656 27.79 -23.54 -2.22
C ASN A 656 27.09 -24.85 -1.81
N PRO A 657 27.13 -25.92 -2.63
CA PRO A 657 26.43 -27.17 -2.33
C PRO A 657 26.93 -27.91 -1.08
N GLU A 658 28.14 -27.61 -0.59
CA GLU A 658 28.67 -28.13 0.68
C GLU A 658 28.01 -27.45 1.89
N ASP A 659 27.45 -26.25 1.71
CA ASP A 659 26.64 -25.56 2.72
C ASP A 659 25.20 -26.05 2.62
N PHE A 660 24.92 -27.15 3.31
CA PHE A 660 23.59 -27.76 3.35
C PHE A 660 23.13 -28.05 4.78
N VAL A 661 21.81 -28.09 4.94
CA VAL A 661 21.17 -28.62 6.15
C VAL A 661 20.26 -29.79 5.79
N VAL A 662 20.17 -30.75 6.70
CA VAL A 662 19.27 -31.89 6.60
C VAL A 662 18.11 -31.68 7.56
N VAL A 663 16.90 -31.84 7.06
CA VAL A 663 15.67 -31.54 7.80
C VAL A 663 14.84 -32.81 7.88
N VAL A 664 14.31 -33.10 9.08
CA VAL A 664 13.39 -34.21 9.31
C VAL A 664 12.21 -33.73 10.12
N CYS A 665 10.99 -34.00 9.65
CA CYS A 665 9.75 -33.60 10.31
C CYS A 665 8.94 -34.84 10.68
N ASN A 666 8.59 -34.99 11.96
CA ASN A 666 7.71 -36.04 12.47
C ASN A 666 6.32 -35.46 12.77
N PHE A 667 5.33 -35.83 11.97
CA PHE A 667 3.95 -35.34 12.14
C PHE A 667 3.08 -36.24 13.01
N THR A 668 3.69 -37.06 13.89
CA THR A 668 2.98 -37.91 14.87
C THR A 668 3.50 -37.70 16.28
N PRO A 669 2.67 -37.93 17.33
CA PRO A 669 3.09 -37.80 18.73
C PRO A 669 3.98 -38.95 19.22
N THR A 670 4.41 -39.84 18.32
CA THR A 670 5.28 -40.97 18.65
C THR A 670 6.73 -40.57 18.43
N SER A 671 7.56 -40.61 19.49
CA SER A 671 9.02 -40.48 19.36
C SER A 671 9.62 -41.72 18.71
N ARG A 672 10.77 -41.56 18.04
CA ARG A 672 11.53 -42.68 17.46
C ARG A 672 12.96 -42.61 17.96
N GLU A 673 13.35 -43.55 18.82
CA GLU A 673 14.67 -43.52 19.46
C GLU A 673 15.82 -43.88 18.50
N ASP A 674 15.54 -44.71 17.50
CA ASP A 674 16.54 -45.28 16.57
C ASP A 674 16.20 -44.94 15.10
N TYR A 675 15.84 -43.68 14.82
CA TYR A 675 15.48 -43.27 13.46
C TYR A 675 16.72 -43.21 12.57
N ARG A 676 16.70 -43.97 11.46
CA ARG A 676 17.79 -43.99 10.48
C ARG A 676 17.41 -43.23 9.22
N MET A 677 18.34 -42.43 8.72
CA MET A 677 18.13 -41.60 7.53
C MET A 677 19.42 -41.51 6.71
N GLY A 678 19.31 -41.60 5.38
CA GLY A 678 20.43 -41.38 4.47
C GLY A 678 20.93 -39.93 4.51
N VAL A 679 22.24 -39.71 4.41
CA VAL A 679 22.86 -38.37 4.37
C VAL A 679 23.72 -38.21 3.12
N PRO A 680 23.86 -36.99 2.57
CA PRO A 680 24.55 -36.80 1.29
C PRO A 680 26.06 -37.07 1.38
N MET A 681 26.67 -36.88 2.55
CA MET A 681 28.12 -36.98 2.73
C MET A 681 28.48 -37.62 4.08
N PRO A 682 29.60 -38.37 4.15
CA PRO A 682 30.10 -38.87 5.43
C PRO A 682 30.64 -37.73 6.29
N GLY A 683 30.55 -37.89 7.61
CA GLY A 683 31.07 -36.95 8.59
C GLY A 683 30.24 -36.93 9.87
N THR A 684 30.42 -35.84 10.61
CA THR A 684 29.69 -35.58 11.85
C THR A 684 28.58 -34.57 11.57
N TYR A 685 27.39 -34.87 12.08
CA TYR A 685 26.21 -34.02 12.00
C TYR A 685 25.84 -33.52 13.40
N LYS A 686 25.57 -32.22 13.51
CA LYS A 686 25.09 -31.58 14.74
C LYS A 686 23.63 -31.17 14.59
N GLU A 687 22.86 -31.40 15.63
CA GLU A 687 21.52 -30.84 15.78
C GLU A 687 21.65 -29.32 15.98
N VAL A 688 21.34 -28.56 14.93
CA VAL A 688 21.37 -27.09 14.97
C VAL A 688 20.03 -26.50 15.37
N PHE A 689 18.94 -27.25 15.18
CA PHE A 689 17.62 -26.88 15.64
C PHE A 689 16.76 -28.12 15.92
N ASN A 690 15.95 -28.07 16.99
CA ASN A 690 14.98 -29.09 17.32
C ASN A 690 13.76 -28.42 17.99
N SER A 691 12.60 -28.51 17.34
CA SER A 691 11.38 -27.83 17.80
C SER A 691 10.77 -28.45 19.06
N ASP A 692 11.27 -29.59 19.55
CA ASP A 692 10.88 -30.24 20.80
C ASP A 692 11.82 -29.93 21.98
N ASN A 693 12.82 -29.07 21.78
CA ASN A 693 13.68 -28.62 22.87
C ASN A 693 12.85 -27.97 24.01
N SER A 694 13.20 -28.27 25.25
CA SER A 694 12.53 -27.72 26.45
C SER A 694 12.47 -26.19 26.48
N ARG A 695 13.44 -25.49 25.85
CA ARG A 695 13.42 -24.02 25.72
C ARG A 695 12.20 -23.48 24.94
N TYR A 696 11.55 -24.33 24.15
CA TYR A 696 10.33 -24.02 23.40
C TYR A 696 9.08 -24.67 24.04
N ALA A 697 9.18 -25.11 25.30
CA ALA A 697 8.18 -25.92 25.99
C ALA A 697 7.88 -27.27 25.28
N GLY A 698 8.91 -27.89 24.71
CA GLY A 698 8.85 -29.27 24.19
C GLY A 698 9.15 -30.33 25.25
N SER A 699 9.12 -31.60 24.84
CA SER A 699 9.37 -32.76 25.71
C SER A 699 10.85 -33.09 25.91
N ASP A 700 11.74 -32.35 25.23
CA ASP A 700 13.20 -32.47 25.31
C ASP A 700 13.74 -33.81 24.78
N VAL A 701 13.06 -34.39 23.79
CA VAL A 701 13.63 -35.50 23.00
C VAL A 701 14.63 -34.91 22.00
N ILE A 702 15.85 -34.71 22.48
CA ILE A 702 16.96 -34.05 21.76
C ILE A 702 18.14 -34.99 21.51
N ASN A 703 19.01 -34.58 20.59
CA ASN A 703 20.29 -35.25 20.30
C ASN A 703 21.45 -34.40 20.83
N THR A 704 21.97 -34.73 22.03
CA THR A 704 23.03 -33.96 22.69
C THR A 704 24.43 -34.29 22.18
N ASP A 705 24.64 -35.51 21.69
CA ASP A 705 25.92 -35.97 21.17
C ASP A 705 26.03 -35.70 19.67
N GLU A 706 27.27 -35.60 19.19
CA GLU A 706 27.57 -35.55 17.76
C GLU A 706 27.06 -36.83 17.07
N VAL A 707 26.28 -36.67 15.99
CA VAL A 707 25.72 -37.80 15.24
C VAL A 707 26.68 -38.15 14.10
N HIS A 708 27.37 -39.27 14.22
CA HIS A 708 28.31 -39.74 13.19
C HIS A 708 27.60 -40.52 12.09
N SER A 709 28.00 -40.31 10.84
CA SER A 709 27.53 -41.12 9.73
C SER A 709 28.16 -42.52 9.75
N ASP A 710 27.34 -43.54 9.54
CA ASP A 710 27.77 -44.90 9.22
C ASP A 710 27.84 -45.09 7.70
N ASN A 711 28.78 -45.91 7.23
CA ASN A 711 28.79 -46.42 5.85
C ASN A 711 27.74 -47.55 5.68
N ILE A 712 26.48 -47.19 5.89
CA ILE A 712 25.31 -48.05 5.75
C ILE A 712 24.36 -47.37 4.78
N GLU A 713 24.06 -48.06 3.68
CA GLU A 713 23.16 -47.56 2.65
C GLU A 713 21.73 -47.40 3.20
N TRP A 714 21.15 -46.22 3.00
CA TRP A 714 19.78 -45.92 3.43
C TRP A 714 19.17 -44.80 2.59
N ASN A 715 17.86 -44.84 2.31
CA ASN A 715 17.17 -43.89 1.42
C ASN A 715 17.91 -43.60 0.09
N GLY A 716 18.56 -44.62 -0.49
CA GLY A 716 19.31 -44.48 -1.75
C GLY A 716 20.63 -43.68 -1.63
N ARG A 717 21.18 -43.54 -0.42
CA ARG A 717 22.45 -42.84 -0.14
C ARG A 717 23.43 -43.81 0.51
N GLU A 718 24.72 -43.69 0.19
CA GLU A 718 25.77 -44.60 0.66
C GLU A 718 26.00 -44.54 2.18
N ASN A 719 25.77 -43.37 2.79
CA ASN A 719 25.95 -43.16 4.22
C ASN A 719 24.62 -42.78 4.88
N SER A 720 24.48 -43.15 6.16
CA SER A 720 23.29 -42.83 6.96
C SER A 720 23.66 -42.47 8.39
N ILE A 721 22.78 -41.77 9.06
CA ILE A 721 22.88 -41.45 10.49
C ILE A 721 21.73 -42.10 11.25
N GLN A 722 21.96 -42.41 12.53
CA GLN A 722 20.94 -42.86 13.46
C GLN A 722 20.85 -41.87 14.62
N PHE A 723 19.65 -41.41 14.90
CA PHE A 723 19.40 -40.38 15.91
C PHE A 723 17.96 -40.48 16.44
N ARG A 724 17.68 -39.74 17.51
CA ARG A 724 16.35 -39.69 18.13
C ARG A 724 15.50 -38.67 17.38
N LEU A 725 14.36 -39.09 16.86
CA LEU A 725 13.38 -38.23 16.21
C LEU A 725 12.26 -37.89 17.22
N PRO A 726 12.16 -36.64 17.70
CA PRO A 726 11.15 -36.19 18.65
C PRO A 726 9.71 -36.32 18.13
N PRO A 727 8.72 -36.42 19.03
CA PRO A 727 7.29 -36.42 18.68
C PRO A 727 6.83 -35.02 18.23
N LEU A 728 5.99 -34.94 17.19
CA LEU A 728 5.41 -33.70 16.68
C LEU A 728 6.43 -32.56 16.52
N ALA A 729 7.52 -32.84 15.80
CA ALA A 729 8.65 -31.93 15.79
C ALA A 729 9.49 -32.00 14.51
N THR A 730 10.23 -30.93 14.27
CA THR A 730 11.24 -30.80 13.22
C THR A 730 12.62 -30.78 13.84
N VAL A 731 13.53 -31.57 13.27
CA VAL A 731 14.96 -31.55 13.58
C VAL A 731 15.71 -31.07 12.34
N VAL A 732 16.65 -30.15 12.55
CA VAL A 732 17.59 -29.67 11.53
C VAL A 732 19.00 -30.05 11.95
N LEU A 733 19.71 -30.72 11.06
CA LEU A 733 21.06 -31.22 11.25
C LEU A 733 21.99 -30.54 10.25
N LYS A 734 23.20 -30.17 10.70
CA LYS A 734 24.24 -29.59 9.84
C LYS A 734 25.53 -30.38 9.99
N ARG A 735 26.20 -30.63 8.87
CA ARG A 735 27.52 -31.28 8.86
C ARG A 735 28.58 -30.29 9.37
N VAL A 736 29.48 -30.75 10.24
CA VAL A 736 30.54 -29.93 10.86
C VAL A 736 31.94 -30.42 10.60
#